data_AF-A0A0E9NQ83-F1
#
_entry.id   AF-A0A0E9NQ83-F1
#
_cell.length_a   1.000
_cell.length_b   1.000
_cell.length_c   1.000
_cell.angle_alpha   90.00
_cell.angle_beta   90.00
_cell.angle_gamma   90.00
#
_symmetry.space_group_name_H-M   'P 1'
#
loop_
_entity.id
_entity.type
_entity.pdbx_description
1 polymer ?
#
loop_
_entity_poly.entity_id
_entity_poly.type
_entity_poly.pdbx_seq_one_letter_code
_entity_poly.pdbx_strand_id
1 'polypeptide(L)'
;MRARTVNVYAEHPGPTTHSAMGVIPLRTSRSTAASTKKRRERLALINDFRATYQLSVIDLMGAEAITARSVKELAESDYDDETIMKAFVVRAIEAQEHTNCLTEVLFHRALIRAKKSEKSGMKGGLSGVPVTFKDTFDIATVDSSIGFSAWCDQPAEVDADLVRIVEEGLGGICFAKTNVPQGLLAFECGNPVFGNTTNPFSSNHTSGGSSGGAAALLAMNGCAVAFGSDMGGSLRIPTHYCGIYALKPSQNRFSFDGNRGVDSGFEAVPVVVGPMTRSIQDLRYVSQQVLDACWEHPDLIHGRSPLPIPWRGEEVDKVQKMKLRIGYYLEDGWCKTSPACARAVQECVKSLTQAGHDVVKIAPPQAERAAKIFIALSTADGYDSIRELLREGCDPREPPMFLPLLTPQLPLWLRWIVVIIIYLLGDATFARCLLIAKRKSARDFMHWSKERQEYEKLWQQSVWLQKDLDGIICPVNPLPALPHGATRELNLIAFATFLYNILDYAVGVIPVTTVDREKDAMDPELRWNPIGNRNFKMLEWKCYGGRNPVYDANTMHGLPVGVQIVGKRWEEEKVIGLMQVVEESLRRCRTDGDSSAMSEFAAETVKLPIIQDPDEGNYVHPPRKTRPANTARNNLNLKLFTDAFSLQFWIGLGCFLTILMPGTYRVVPFIALWAPLAFKMLAVRTGLISNPHVAGIQPKRTAAHPEGDMSVMIFGARANGWLGALDPDFQWAGQILDESLKVLDNDPNSGLIGYECYLTTERASNNWIMVHTYFRTAEDAYRFARTLRPVGGTPGSPLAHRKVIGNYWRRKNSACLELFHELYEIKDGAAHSVYYNSSGWGLSNLWYKEPCDAEGSGEATYKNYFIRGHGSKRRSGIKSINETL
;
A
#
# COMPACT_ATOMS: atom_id res chain seq x y z
N MET A 1 -46.70 40.91 8.19
CA MET A 1 -47.95 40.61 7.46
C MET A 1 -47.64 40.35 5.99
N ARG A 2 -48.00 39.15 5.52
CA ARG A 2 -48.26 38.69 4.13
C ARG A 2 -47.21 38.89 3.01
N ALA A 3 -46.46 37.81 2.80
CA ALA A 3 -46.14 37.09 1.55
C ALA A 3 -46.45 37.73 0.17
N ARG A 4 -45.49 37.57 -0.75
CA ARG A 4 -45.74 37.13 -2.14
C ARG A 4 -44.50 36.48 -2.75
N THR A 5 -44.64 35.19 -3.02
CA THR A 5 -43.78 34.31 -3.82
C THR A 5 -43.96 34.62 -5.31
N VAL A 6 -42.88 34.65 -6.10
CA VAL A 6 -42.93 34.41 -7.55
C VAL A 6 -41.67 33.64 -7.98
N ASN A 7 -41.88 32.40 -8.42
CA ASN A 7 -40.93 31.61 -9.20
C ASN A 7 -40.91 32.12 -10.65
N VAL A 8 -39.73 32.24 -11.27
CA VAL A 8 -39.59 32.25 -12.73
C VAL A 8 -38.38 31.41 -13.13
N TYR A 9 -38.66 30.40 -13.96
CA TYR A 9 -37.72 29.54 -14.68
C TYR A 9 -36.81 30.37 -15.60
N ALA A 10 -35.52 30.04 -15.67
CA ALA A 10 -34.62 30.58 -16.70
C ALA A 10 -34.28 29.49 -17.72
N GLU A 11 -34.69 29.75 -18.96
CA GLU A 11 -34.55 28.93 -20.16
C GLU A 11 -33.10 28.88 -20.66
N HIS A 12 -32.74 27.75 -21.28
CA HIS A 12 -31.55 27.58 -22.10
C HIS A 12 -31.63 28.40 -23.39
N PRO A 13 -30.53 29.02 -23.86
CA PRO A 13 -30.35 29.35 -25.27
C PRO A 13 -29.26 28.48 -25.92
N GLY A 14 -29.62 27.85 -27.02
CA GLY A 14 -28.73 27.17 -27.97
C GLY A 14 -27.93 28.14 -28.86
N PRO A 15 -27.12 27.61 -29.81
CA PRO A 15 -25.86 28.22 -30.22
C PRO A 15 -25.99 29.17 -31.43
N THR A 16 -25.20 30.24 -31.43
CA THR A 16 -24.92 31.05 -32.62
C THR A 16 -23.41 31.18 -32.84
N THR A 17 -23.01 30.99 -34.09
CA THR A 17 -21.64 30.93 -34.59
C THR A 17 -21.14 32.24 -35.19
N HIS A 18 -19.82 32.44 -35.07
CA HIS A 18 -18.89 33.25 -35.89
C HIS A 18 -18.33 34.58 -35.36
N SER A 19 -17.09 34.43 -34.84
CA SER A 19 -15.86 35.18 -35.13
C SER A 19 -15.79 36.70 -34.93
N ALA A 20 -15.09 37.10 -33.87
CA ALA A 20 -14.12 38.17 -33.92
C ALA A 20 -12.86 37.72 -33.14
N MET A 21 -11.71 37.71 -33.83
CA MET A 21 -10.39 37.43 -33.23
C MET A 21 -10.04 38.54 -32.24
N GLY A 22 -10.40 38.33 -30.97
CA GLY A 22 -9.84 39.05 -29.84
C GLY A 22 -8.68 38.24 -29.27
N VAL A 23 -7.52 38.88 -29.10
CA VAL A 23 -6.38 38.36 -28.34
C VAL A 23 -6.89 37.78 -27.02
N ILE A 24 -6.84 36.46 -26.85
CA ILE A 24 -7.24 35.78 -25.62
C ILE A 24 -6.26 36.24 -24.55
N PRO A 25 -6.68 37.03 -23.53
CA PRO A 25 -5.82 37.26 -22.39
C PRO A 25 -5.58 35.88 -21.75
N LEU A 26 -4.32 35.55 -21.48
CA LEU A 26 -3.92 34.34 -20.76
C LEU A 26 -4.83 34.18 -19.54
N ARG A 27 -5.85 33.33 -19.66
CA ARG A 27 -6.78 32.98 -18.57
C ARG A 27 -5.89 32.45 -17.46
N THR A 28 -5.70 33.22 -16.39
CA THR A 28 -5.27 32.67 -15.12
C THR A 28 -6.25 31.54 -14.81
N SER A 29 -5.76 30.31 -14.71
CA SER A 29 -6.63 29.17 -14.41
C SER A 29 -7.37 29.45 -13.10
N ARG A 30 -8.64 29.02 -12.98
CA ARG A 30 -9.44 29.15 -11.74
C ARG A 30 -8.63 28.71 -10.51
N SER A 31 -7.87 27.63 -10.66
CA SER A 31 -6.87 27.13 -9.71
C SER A 31 -5.86 28.19 -9.27
N THR A 32 -5.16 28.84 -10.22
CA THR A 32 -4.17 29.89 -9.91
C THR A 32 -4.77 31.10 -9.19
N ALA A 33 -6.00 31.49 -9.54
CA ALA A 33 -6.68 32.60 -8.87
C ALA A 33 -7.03 32.25 -7.42
N ALA A 34 -7.64 31.08 -7.20
CA ALA A 34 -7.99 30.57 -5.87
C ALA A 34 -6.76 30.39 -4.98
N SER A 35 -5.70 29.75 -5.49
CA SER A 35 -4.45 29.55 -4.74
C SER A 35 -3.79 30.87 -4.35
N THR A 36 -3.75 31.84 -5.27
CA THR A 36 -3.16 33.17 -5.01
C THR A 36 -3.98 33.92 -3.95
N LYS A 37 -5.30 33.83 -4.02
CA LYS A 37 -6.20 34.45 -3.05
C LYS A 37 -5.99 33.86 -1.66
N LYS A 38 -6.13 32.53 -1.50
CA LYS A 38 -5.99 31.86 -0.19
C LYS A 38 -4.62 32.08 0.45
N ARG A 39 -3.53 32.02 -0.32
CA ARG A 39 -2.19 32.30 0.19
C ARG A 39 -2.01 33.76 0.62
N ARG A 40 -2.60 34.70 -0.14
CA ARG A 40 -2.56 36.13 0.19
C ARG A 40 -3.36 36.42 1.46
N GLU A 41 -4.55 35.84 1.61
CA GLU A 41 -5.38 35.97 2.81
C GLU A 41 -4.67 35.45 4.05
N ARG A 42 -4.10 34.24 3.98
CA ARG A 42 -3.28 33.66 5.05
C ARG A 42 -2.13 34.59 5.45
N LEU A 43 -1.37 35.10 4.47
CA LEU A 43 -0.26 36.01 4.74
C LEU A 43 -0.72 37.36 5.29
N ALA A 44 -1.84 37.89 4.80
CA ALA A 44 -2.41 39.14 5.30
C ALA A 44 -2.84 39.02 6.77
N LEU A 45 -3.49 37.92 7.15
CA LEU A 45 -3.88 37.65 8.54
C LEU A 45 -2.67 37.50 9.46
N ILE A 46 -1.61 36.83 9.02
CA ILE A 46 -0.35 36.71 9.78
C ILE A 46 0.30 38.09 9.99
N ASN A 47 0.39 38.90 8.93
CA ASN A 47 1.01 40.22 8.99
C ASN A 47 0.18 41.22 9.81
N ASP A 48 -1.15 41.17 9.69
CA ASP A 48 -2.07 41.98 10.50
C ASP A 48 -1.92 41.66 11.99
N PHE A 49 -1.83 40.36 12.32
CA PHE A 49 -1.60 39.94 13.70
C PHE A 49 -0.25 40.45 14.25
N ARG A 50 0.84 40.30 13.48
CA ARG A 50 2.16 40.84 13.85
C ARG A 50 2.13 42.35 14.10
N ALA A 51 1.47 43.09 13.22
CA ALA A 51 1.35 44.54 13.34
C ALA A 51 0.50 44.96 14.55
N THR A 52 -0.64 44.29 14.77
CA THR A 52 -1.58 44.60 15.85
C THR A 52 -0.99 44.38 17.24
N TYR A 53 -0.23 43.30 17.42
CA TYR A 53 0.28 42.89 18.73
C TYR A 53 1.75 43.21 18.97
N GLN A 54 2.41 43.89 18.02
CA GLN A 54 3.82 44.31 18.12
C GLN A 54 4.77 43.20 18.58
N LEU A 55 4.54 41.96 18.14
CA LEU A 55 5.35 40.80 18.52
C LEU A 55 6.82 41.08 18.19
N SER A 56 7.63 41.31 19.22
CA SER A 56 9.06 41.61 19.11
C SER A 56 9.88 40.33 19.25
N VAL A 57 11.14 40.36 18.82
CA VAL A 57 12.06 39.22 19.00
C VAL A 57 12.26 38.87 20.49
N ILE A 58 12.03 39.82 21.40
CA ILE A 58 12.14 39.64 22.85
C ILE A 58 11.01 38.74 23.39
N ASP A 59 9.88 38.64 22.69
CA ASP A 59 8.75 37.76 23.07
C ASP A 59 9.04 36.26 22.81
N LEU A 60 10.05 35.93 22.00
CA LEU A 60 10.40 34.54 21.66
C LEU A 60 10.96 33.76 22.85
N MET A 61 11.78 34.37 23.71
CA MET A 61 12.38 33.68 24.86
C MET A 61 11.32 33.31 25.91
N GLY A 62 10.30 34.17 26.11
CA GLY A 62 9.14 33.85 26.93
C GLY A 62 8.22 32.81 26.28
N ALA A 63 8.06 32.88 24.96
CA ALA A 63 7.26 31.91 24.22
C ALA A 63 7.84 30.50 24.26
N GLU A 64 9.16 30.33 24.19
CA GLU A 64 9.79 29.01 24.27
C GLU A 64 9.49 28.32 25.62
N ALA A 65 9.63 29.04 26.73
CA ALA A 65 9.35 28.50 28.06
C ALA A 65 7.88 28.09 28.26
N ILE A 66 6.94 28.83 27.67
CA ILE A 66 5.50 28.51 27.72
C ILE A 66 5.19 27.34 26.78
N THR A 67 5.62 27.42 25.53
CA THR A 67 5.31 26.41 24.51
C THR A 67 6.00 25.07 24.76
N ALA A 68 7.08 25.03 25.53
CA ALA A 68 7.74 23.78 25.96
C ALA A 68 6.93 22.98 26.99
N ARG A 69 5.96 23.58 27.68
CA ARG A 69 5.15 22.90 28.71
C ARG A 69 4.27 21.81 28.12
N SER A 70 3.98 20.79 28.93
CA SER A 70 3.00 19.75 28.61
C SER A 70 1.59 20.33 28.51
N VAL A 71 0.68 19.60 27.87
CA VAL A 71 -0.72 20.00 27.69
C VAL A 71 -1.40 20.20 29.04
N LYS A 72 -1.13 19.31 29.99
CA LYS A 72 -1.70 19.40 31.34
C LYS A 72 -1.17 20.63 32.08
N GLU A 73 0.14 20.89 32.03
CA GLU A 73 0.73 22.09 32.65
C GLU A 73 0.23 23.39 32.04
N LEU A 74 -0.15 23.40 30.76
CA LEU A 74 -0.78 24.55 30.13
C LEU A 74 -2.21 24.75 30.64
N ALA A 75 -3.00 23.68 30.71
CA ALA A 75 -4.39 23.74 31.19
C ALA A 75 -4.50 24.11 32.68
N GLU A 76 -3.49 23.75 33.48
CA GLU A 76 -3.41 24.04 34.92
C GLU A 76 -2.53 25.26 35.24
N SER A 77 -2.10 26.01 34.21
CA SER A 77 -1.16 27.11 34.35
C SER A 77 -1.76 28.33 35.06
N ASP A 78 -0.91 29.09 35.77
CA ASP A 78 -1.26 30.43 36.28
C ASP A 78 -1.15 31.53 35.22
N TYR A 79 -0.60 31.23 34.03
CA TYR A 79 -0.63 32.16 32.90
C TYR A 79 -2.05 32.33 32.37
N ASP A 80 -2.39 33.55 31.99
CA ASP A 80 -3.65 33.83 31.30
C ASP A 80 -3.68 33.19 29.90
N ASP A 81 -4.88 32.81 29.46
CA ASP A 81 -5.12 32.14 28.17
C ASP A 81 -4.63 33.01 27.00
N GLU A 82 -4.76 34.34 27.11
CA GLU A 82 -4.27 35.28 26.09
C GLU A 82 -2.75 35.19 25.92
N THR A 83 -2.00 35.15 27.03
CA THR A 83 -0.54 35.00 27.04
C THR A 83 -0.11 33.66 26.46
N ILE A 84 -0.77 32.57 26.87
CA ILE A 84 -0.52 31.23 26.30
C ILE A 84 -0.75 31.24 24.78
N MET A 85 -1.88 31.80 24.34
CA MET A 85 -2.22 31.84 22.92
C MET A 85 -1.21 32.66 22.11
N LYS A 86 -0.80 33.84 22.61
CA LYS A 86 0.22 34.67 21.93
C LYS A 86 1.55 33.93 21.77
N ALA A 87 2.00 33.22 22.81
CA ALA A 87 3.24 32.43 22.76
C ALA A 87 3.18 31.36 21.65
N PHE A 88 2.08 30.62 21.54
CA PHE A 88 1.90 29.62 20.49
C PHE A 88 1.73 30.24 19.10
N VAL A 89 1.06 31.38 18.95
CA VAL A 89 0.95 32.08 17.67
C VAL A 89 2.33 32.51 17.15
N VAL A 90 3.23 33.00 18.02
CA VAL A 90 4.61 33.34 17.64
C VAL A 90 5.32 32.12 17.05
N ARG A 91 5.29 30.99 17.75
CA ARG A 91 5.90 29.72 17.29
C ARG A 91 5.25 29.19 16.01
N ALA A 92 3.94 29.33 15.87
CA ALA A 92 3.21 28.90 14.68
C ALA A 92 3.56 29.72 13.44
N ILE A 93 3.80 31.03 13.60
CA ILE A 93 4.25 31.89 12.50
C ILE A 93 5.66 31.48 12.06
N GLU A 94 6.58 31.24 13.00
CA GLU A 94 7.92 30.75 12.68
C GLU A 94 7.87 29.39 11.94
N ALA A 95 7.05 28.46 12.45
CA ALA A 95 6.83 27.17 11.80
C ALA A 95 6.24 27.34 10.39
N GLN A 96 5.32 28.29 10.20
CA GLN A 96 4.75 28.60 8.89
C GLN A 96 5.78 29.18 7.92
N GLU A 97 6.69 30.03 8.39
CA GLU A 97 7.77 30.59 7.57
C GLU A 97 8.80 29.53 7.19
N HIS A 98 9.11 28.61 8.11
CA HIS A 98 10.08 27.55 7.89
C HIS A 98 9.53 26.38 7.05
N THR A 99 8.26 26.01 7.27
CA THR A 99 7.69 24.76 6.74
C THR A 99 6.44 24.91 5.91
N ASN A 100 5.78 26.07 5.87
CA ASN A 100 4.50 26.27 5.19
C ASN A 100 3.42 25.25 5.64
N CYS A 101 3.23 25.11 6.96
CA CYS A 101 2.39 24.11 7.59
C CYS A 101 0.90 24.49 7.79
N LEU A 102 0.52 25.76 7.68
CA LEU A 102 -0.83 26.27 7.98
C LEU A 102 -1.67 26.46 6.70
N THR A 103 -2.99 26.28 6.80
CA THR A 103 -3.95 26.62 5.72
C THR A 103 -4.77 27.85 6.10
N GLU A 104 -5.74 27.68 6.98
CA GLU A 104 -6.59 28.74 7.52
C GLU A 104 -6.00 29.24 8.85
N VAL A 105 -5.90 30.56 9.00
CA VAL A 105 -5.35 31.22 10.20
C VAL A 105 -6.50 31.84 10.98
N LEU A 106 -6.64 31.47 12.26
CA LEU A 106 -7.74 31.88 13.13
C LEU A 106 -7.23 32.69 14.34
N PHE A 107 -6.04 33.31 14.26
CA PHE A 107 -5.37 33.91 15.42
C PHE A 107 -6.21 34.98 16.15
N HIS A 108 -6.91 35.86 15.42
CA HIS A 108 -7.79 36.85 16.05
C HIS A 108 -9.01 36.20 16.73
N ARG A 109 -9.65 35.21 16.10
CA ARG A 109 -10.74 34.41 16.71
C ARG A 109 -10.26 33.75 17.99
N ALA A 110 -9.06 33.16 17.96
CA ALA A 110 -8.46 32.48 19.09
C ALA A 110 -8.18 33.43 20.27
N LEU A 111 -7.63 34.62 20.03
CA LEU A 111 -7.41 35.60 21.11
C LEU A 111 -8.71 36.14 21.70
N ILE A 112 -9.75 36.34 20.88
CA ILE A 112 -11.07 36.72 21.39
C ILE A 112 -11.63 35.61 22.30
N ARG A 113 -11.47 34.35 21.90
CA ARG A 113 -11.87 33.19 22.70
C ARG A 113 -11.10 33.12 24.01
N ALA A 114 -9.77 33.27 23.98
CA ALA A 114 -8.90 33.28 25.15
C ALA A 114 -9.36 34.31 26.19
N LYS A 115 -9.53 35.57 25.77
CA LYS A 115 -10.06 36.66 26.63
C LYS A 115 -11.44 36.38 27.22
N LYS A 116 -12.28 35.64 26.49
CA LYS A 116 -13.62 35.29 26.95
C LYS A 116 -13.57 34.16 27.97
N SER A 117 -12.74 33.15 27.73
CA SER A 117 -12.51 32.01 28.62
C SER A 117 -12.10 32.45 30.02
N GLU A 118 -11.14 33.37 30.11
CA GLU A 118 -10.70 34.00 31.36
C GLU A 118 -11.86 34.65 32.13
N LYS A 119 -12.71 35.40 31.42
CA LYS A 119 -13.84 36.12 32.03
C LYS A 119 -14.98 35.20 32.44
N SER A 120 -15.24 34.14 31.67
CA SER A 120 -16.28 33.17 31.97
C SER A 120 -15.85 32.17 33.03
N GLY A 121 -14.55 32.04 33.29
CA GLY A 121 -14.00 31.01 34.17
C GLY A 121 -14.31 29.60 33.66
N MET A 122 -14.45 29.41 32.34
CA MET A 122 -14.73 28.11 31.74
C MET A 122 -13.52 27.19 31.96
N LYS A 123 -13.67 26.21 32.86
CA LYS A 123 -12.62 25.24 33.20
C LYS A 123 -13.00 23.86 32.69
N GLY A 124 -12.42 23.47 31.56
CA GLY A 124 -12.39 22.08 31.08
C GLY A 124 -10.95 21.57 31.05
N GLY A 125 -10.75 20.28 30.78
CA GLY A 125 -9.43 19.65 30.81
C GLY A 125 -8.42 20.19 29.80
N LEU A 126 -8.85 20.99 28.82
CA LEU A 126 -7.99 21.67 27.85
C LEU A 126 -8.19 23.19 27.88
N SER A 127 -8.66 23.76 28.99
CA SER A 127 -8.89 25.21 29.12
C SER A 127 -7.62 25.99 28.74
N GLY A 128 -7.77 26.96 27.84
CA GLY A 128 -6.66 27.79 27.35
C GLY A 128 -5.65 27.10 26.41
N VAL A 129 -5.73 25.78 26.23
CA VAL A 129 -4.75 25.00 25.46
C VAL A 129 -4.88 25.31 23.96
N PRO A 130 -3.79 25.70 23.26
CA PRO A 130 -3.83 25.94 21.83
C PRO A 130 -3.82 24.65 21.01
N VAL A 131 -4.88 24.46 20.21
CA VAL A 131 -5.11 23.26 19.41
C VAL A 131 -5.17 23.60 17.92
N THR A 132 -4.75 22.66 17.07
CA THR A 132 -4.96 22.75 15.62
C THR A 132 -5.66 21.52 15.07
N PHE A 133 -6.35 21.72 13.96
CA PHE A 133 -7.02 20.64 13.23
C PHE A 133 -6.53 20.59 11.80
N LYS A 134 -6.38 19.37 11.28
CA LYS A 134 -6.09 19.13 9.86
C LYS A 134 -7.12 19.82 8.95
N ASP A 135 -6.72 20.20 7.73
CA ASP A 135 -7.63 20.79 6.72
C ASP A 135 -8.72 19.85 6.18
N THR A 136 -9.16 18.88 6.99
CA THR A 136 -10.33 18.02 6.77
C THR A 136 -11.46 18.33 7.75
N PHE A 137 -11.14 18.83 8.95
CA PHE A 137 -12.15 19.14 9.94
C PHE A 137 -12.84 20.45 9.56
N ASP A 138 -14.17 20.41 9.50
CA ASP A 138 -14.97 21.60 9.30
C ASP A 138 -14.88 22.48 10.55
N ILE A 139 -14.55 23.74 10.32
CA ILE A 139 -14.52 24.79 11.33
C ILE A 139 -15.34 25.92 10.77
N ALA A 140 -16.40 26.31 11.48
CA ALA A 140 -17.32 27.34 11.06
C ALA A 140 -16.56 28.59 10.62
N THR A 141 -17.00 29.19 9.52
CA THR A 141 -16.47 30.43 8.89
C THR A 141 -15.19 30.29 8.06
N VAL A 142 -14.55 29.11 8.03
CA VAL A 142 -13.36 28.88 7.19
C VAL A 142 -13.50 27.65 6.30
N ASP A 143 -12.68 27.58 5.26
CA ASP A 143 -12.74 26.50 4.27
C ASP A 143 -12.17 25.19 4.83
N SER A 144 -12.63 24.08 4.26
CA SER A 144 -11.97 22.77 4.27
C SER A 144 -11.62 22.40 2.84
N SER A 145 -10.54 22.96 2.30
CA SER A 145 -10.24 22.84 0.87
C SER A 145 -9.72 21.46 0.47
N ILE A 146 -9.06 20.77 1.42
CA ILE A 146 -8.22 19.57 1.20
C ILE A 146 -7.28 19.67 -0.01
N GLY A 147 -6.85 20.88 -0.36
CA GLY A 147 -5.97 21.16 -1.49
C GLY A 147 -6.66 21.20 -2.87
N PHE A 148 -7.99 21.28 -2.94
CA PHE A 148 -8.73 21.55 -4.18
C PHE A 148 -9.16 23.00 -4.27
N SER A 149 -8.87 23.64 -5.41
CA SER A 149 -9.36 25.00 -5.68
C SER A 149 -10.86 25.07 -5.86
N ALA A 150 -11.50 23.94 -6.19
CA ALA A 150 -12.95 23.82 -6.28
C ALA A 150 -13.65 24.06 -4.93
N TRP A 151 -12.96 23.83 -3.81
CA TRP A 151 -13.49 23.98 -2.46
C TRP A 151 -12.92 25.19 -1.70
N CYS A 152 -12.21 26.07 -2.39
CA CYS A 152 -11.90 27.39 -1.86
C CYS A 152 -13.17 28.28 -1.88
N ASP A 153 -13.25 29.21 -0.95
CA ASP A 153 -14.38 30.14 -0.78
C ASP A 153 -15.71 29.43 -0.50
N GLN A 154 -15.64 28.30 0.22
CA GLN A 154 -16.77 27.50 0.66
C GLN A 154 -16.63 27.22 2.17
N PRO A 155 -16.76 28.26 3.00
CA PRO A 155 -16.55 28.13 4.43
C PRO A 155 -17.58 27.17 5.03
N ALA A 156 -17.17 26.39 6.01
CA ALA A 156 -18.09 25.54 6.74
C ALA A 156 -19.10 26.38 7.54
N GLU A 157 -20.33 25.88 7.64
CA GLU A 157 -21.40 26.52 8.42
C GLU A 157 -21.35 26.12 9.89
N VAL A 158 -20.89 24.91 10.18
CA VAL A 158 -20.85 24.32 11.52
C VAL A 158 -19.49 23.69 11.80
N ASP A 159 -19.10 23.70 13.07
CA ASP A 159 -17.89 23.02 13.53
C ASP A 159 -18.11 21.49 13.55
N ALA A 160 -17.06 20.74 13.21
CA ALA A 160 -17.01 19.29 13.35
C ALA A 160 -17.21 18.86 14.81
N ASP A 161 -17.75 17.65 15.03
CA ASP A 161 -18.05 17.16 16.38
C ASP A 161 -16.82 17.21 17.29
N LEU A 162 -15.67 16.76 16.81
CA LEU A 162 -14.43 16.79 17.59
C LEU A 162 -13.94 18.21 17.88
N VAL A 163 -14.18 19.18 16.98
CA VAL A 163 -13.84 20.60 17.21
C VAL A 163 -14.72 21.15 18.34
N ARG A 164 -16.03 20.84 18.35
CA ARG A 164 -16.96 21.28 19.40
C ARG A 164 -16.64 20.64 20.75
N ILE A 165 -16.36 19.34 20.79
CA ILE A 165 -15.94 18.65 22.02
C ILE A 165 -14.70 19.35 22.62
N VAL A 166 -13.69 19.63 21.79
CA VAL A 166 -12.45 20.25 22.25
C VAL A 166 -12.64 21.71 22.64
N GLU A 167 -13.31 22.51 21.81
CA GLU A 167 -13.49 23.93 22.11
C GLU A 167 -14.52 24.15 23.22
N GLU A 168 -15.75 23.66 23.05
CA GLU A 168 -16.89 23.95 23.93
C GLU A 168 -16.92 23.07 25.18
N GLY A 169 -16.63 21.78 25.06
CA GLY A 169 -16.63 20.85 26.19
C GLY A 169 -15.37 20.97 27.05
N LEU A 170 -14.20 21.07 26.41
CA LEU A 170 -12.90 21.03 27.11
C LEU A 170 -12.23 22.39 27.28
N GLY A 171 -12.71 23.45 26.63
CA GLY A 171 -12.12 24.79 26.73
C GLY A 171 -10.86 25.01 25.89
N GLY A 172 -10.52 24.06 25.00
CA GLY A 172 -9.44 24.22 24.04
C GLY A 172 -9.70 25.38 23.07
N ILE A 173 -8.63 25.90 22.47
CA ILE A 173 -8.74 27.04 21.56
C ILE A 173 -8.10 26.69 20.22
N CYS A 174 -8.95 26.54 19.20
CA CYS A 174 -8.50 26.34 17.83
C CYS A 174 -8.02 27.67 17.22
N PHE A 175 -6.77 27.72 16.79
CA PHE A 175 -6.15 28.94 16.27
C PHE A 175 -5.63 28.83 14.83
N ALA A 176 -5.60 27.63 14.25
CA ALA A 176 -5.29 27.42 12.84
C ALA A 176 -5.72 26.04 12.33
N LYS A 177 -5.85 25.92 11.02
CA LYS A 177 -5.89 24.64 10.30
C LYS A 177 -4.54 24.32 9.66
N THR A 178 -4.24 23.03 9.50
CA THR A 178 -2.92 22.59 9.01
C THR A 178 -2.98 21.89 7.66
N ASN A 179 -1.94 22.10 6.85
CA ASN A 179 -1.83 21.69 5.45
C ASN A 179 -1.85 20.18 5.23
N VAL A 180 -2.30 19.79 4.04
CA VAL A 180 -2.53 18.41 3.61
C VAL A 180 -2.12 18.20 2.14
N PRO A 181 -1.83 16.95 1.71
CA PRO A 181 -1.76 16.63 0.29
C PRO A 181 -3.09 16.85 -0.44
N GLN A 182 -2.99 17.16 -1.73
CA GLN A 182 -4.14 17.32 -2.62
C GLN A 182 -5.06 16.09 -2.59
N GLY A 183 -6.30 16.29 -2.16
CA GLY A 183 -7.31 15.23 -2.06
C GLY A 183 -6.98 14.14 -1.04
N LEU A 184 -6.00 14.37 -0.16
CA LEU A 184 -5.49 13.40 0.83
C LEU A 184 -4.89 12.12 0.21
N LEU A 185 -4.75 12.05 -1.12
CA LEU A 185 -4.34 10.87 -1.89
C LEU A 185 -2.80 10.80 -2.05
N ALA A 186 -2.08 11.07 -0.97
CA ALA A 186 -0.63 10.95 -0.88
C ALA A 186 -0.17 10.99 0.57
N PHE A 187 1.07 10.55 0.81
CA PHE A 187 1.77 10.80 2.08
C PHE A 187 2.92 11.81 1.94
N GLU A 188 2.95 12.60 0.87
CA GLU A 188 3.78 13.81 0.75
C GLU A 188 2.88 15.03 0.85
N CYS A 189 3.12 15.93 1.81
CA CYS A 189 2.22 17.05 2.09
C CYS A 189 2.44 18.22 1.11
N GLY A 190 1.73 18.20 -0.01
CA GLY A 190 1.71 19.30 -0.97
C GLY A 190 0.42 19.38 -1.77
N ASN A 191 0.01 20.60 -2.12
CA ASN A 191 -1.15 20.85 -2.97
C ASN A 191 -1.08 22.19 -3.72
N PRO A 192 -1.86 22.37 -4.79
CA PRO A 192 -1.85 23.61 -5.56
C PRO A 192 -2.36 24.84 -4.80
N VAL A 193 -3.26 24.67 -3.82
CA VAL A 193 -3.87 25.78 -3.08
C VAL A 193 -2.86 26.44 -2.14
N PHE A 194 -2.20 25.67 -1.29
CA PHE A 194 -1.33 26.17 -0.21
C PHE A 194 0.16 25.90 -0.41
N GLY A 195 0.53 25.04 -1.36
CA GLY A 195 1.91 24.66 -1.63
C GLY A 195 2.39 23.47 -0.79
N ASN A 196 3.70 23.24 -0.81
CA ASN A 196 4.33 22.12 -0.11
C ASN A 196 4.64 22.46 1.33
N THR A 197 4.46 21.48 2.21
CA THR A 197 4.98 21.50 3.57
C THR A 197 6.27 20.70 3.63
N THR A 198 7.33 21.32 4.13
CA THR A 198 8.65 20.70 4.28
C THR A 198 8.82 20.08 5.66
N ASN A 199 9.80 19.19 5.80
CA ASN A 199 10.17 18.59 7.09
C ASN A 199 10.92 19.63 7.96
N PRO A 200 10.59 19.77 9.26
CA PRO A 200 11.30 20.67 10.19
C PRO A 200 12.80 20.40 10.31
N PHE A 201 13.25 19.17 10.10
CA PHE A 201 14.65 18.77 10.17
C PHE A 201 15.38 18.93 8.83
N SER A 202 14.65 19.10 7.72
CA SER A 202 15.23 19.26 6.39
C SER A 202 14.23 19.78 5.36
N SER A 203 14.52 20.96 4.80
CA SER A 203 13.70 21.56 3.72
C SER A 203 13.71 20.76 2.42
N ASN A 204 14.64 19.81 2.25
CA ASN A 204 14.72 18.92 1.09
C ASN A 204 13.81 17.70 1.18
N HIS A 205 13.22 17.44 2.35
CA HIS A 205 12.41 16.26 2.63
C HIS A 205 10.98 16.64 2.99
N THR A 206 10.04 15.74 2.73
CA THR A 206 8.64 15.93 3.10
C THR A 206 8.42 15.75 4.60
N SER A 207 7.46 16.49 5.18
CA SER A 207 6.95 16.23 6.54
C SER A 207 6.07 14.97 6.64
N GLY A 208 5.86 14.25 5.53
CA GLY A 208 4.96 13.10 5.48
C GLY A 208 3.51 13.55 5.30
N GLY A 209 2.56 12.62 5.38
CA GLY A 209 1.16 12.97 5.13
C GLY A 209 0.20 11.80 5.29
N SER A 210 -1.11 12.05 5.25
CA SER A 210 -1.73 13.33 4.88
C SER A 210 -1.80 14.41 5.97
N SER A 211 -1.42 14.14 7.23
CA SER A 211 -1.40 15.14 8.32
C SER A 211 -0.03 15.83 8.47
N GLY A 212 0.61 16.19 7.35
CA GLY A 212 1.99 16.69 7.35
C GLY A 212 2.16 18.11 7.88
N GLY A 213 1.16 18.99 7.68
CA GLY A 213 1.16 20.32 8.31
C GLY A 213 1.10 20.24 9.83
N ALA A 214 0.24 19.37 10.37
CA ALA A 214 0.11 19.15 11.81
C ALA A 214 1.43 18.67 12.44
N ALA A 215 2.09 17.69 11.80
CA ALA A 215 3.35 17.17 12.31
C ALA A 215 4.49 18.18 12.28
N ALA A 216 4.62 18.94 11.18
CA ALA A 216 5.63 19.99 11.07
C ALA A 216 5.41 21.10 12.12
N LEU A 217 4.16 21.51 12.34
CA LEU A 217 3.81 22.52 13.34
C LEU A 217 4.12 22.05 14.77
N LEU A 218 3.72 20.82 15.13
CA LEU A 218 3.96 20.23 16.45
C LEU A 218 5.46 20.08 16.75
N ALA A 219 6.24 19.57 15.79
CA ALA A 219 7.68 19.38 15.95
C ALA A 219 8.44 20.71 16.16
N MET A 220 7.84 21.84 15.78
CA MET A 220 8.38 23.18 16.02
C MET A 220 7.74 23.89 17.22
N ASN A 221 7.06 23.16 18.12
CA ASN A 221 6.33 23.73 19.28
C ASN A 221 5.30 24.80 18.87
N GLY A 222 4.80 24.75 17.64
CA GLY A 222 3.85 25.72 17.10
C GLY A 222 2.40 25.48 17.53
N CYS A 223 2.09 24.32 18.12
CA CYS A 223 0.83 24.03 18.80
C CYS A 223 1.07 23.03 19.94
N ALA A 224 0.14 22.94 20.90
CA ALA A 224 0.24 21.99 22.00
C ALA A 224 -0.30 20.61 21.58
N VAL A 225 -1.40 20.61 20.81
CA VAL A 225 -2.09 19.42 20.31
C VAL A 225 -2.48 19.66 18.85
N ALA A 226 -2.34 18.63 18.02
CA ALA A 226 -2.95 18.62 16.69
C ALA A 226 -3.82 17.38 16.52
N PHE A 227 -4.97 17.55 15.86
CA PHE A 227 -5.83 16.45 15.46
C PHE A 227 -5.72 16.20 13.95
N GLY A 228 -5.46 14.94 13.60
CA GLY A 228 -5.35 14.48 12.23
C GLY A 228 -6.30 13.33 11.92
N SER A 229 -6.13 12.75 10.73
CA SER A 229 -6.90 11.60 10.27
C SER A 229 -6.01 10.54 9.61
N ASP A 230 -6.45 9.28 9.62
CA ASP A 230 -5.70 8.11 9.13
C ASP A 230 -6.61 7.07 8.47
N MET A 231 -6.45 6.90 7.15
CA MET A 231 -7.02 5.77 6.37
C MET A 231 -5.92 4.82 5.86
N GLY A 232 -4.67 5.28 5.81
CA GLY A 232 -3.54 4.54 5.24
C GLY A 232 -2.18 4.86 5.86
N GLY A 233 -2.15 5.48 7.04
CA GLY A 233 -0.92 5.95 7.69
C GLY A 233 -0.86 7.46 7.92
N SER A 234 -1.93 8.19 7.63
CA SER A 234 -1.88 9.65 7.61
C SER A 234 -1.70 10.34 8.96
N LEU A 235 -1.83 9.64 10.08
CA LEU A 235 -1.33 10.08 11.39
C LEU A 235 0.11 9.61 11.59
N ARG A 236 0.39 8.36 11.23
CA ARG A 236 1.61 7.63 11.60
C ARG A 236 2.83 8.01 10.77
N ILE A 237 2.71 8.13 9.45
CA ILE A 237 3.80 8.51 8.54
C ILE A 237 4.36 9.90 8.87
N PRO A 238 3.55 10.97 9.00
CA PRO A 238 4.11 12.28 9.34
C PRO A 238 4.67 12.31 10.77
N THR A 239 4.10 11.55 11.69
CA THR A 239 4.66 11.39 13.06
C THR A 239 6.06 10.77 13.04
N HIS A 240 6.25 9.72 12.24
CA HIS A 240 7.55 9.08 12.00
C HIS A 240 8.56 10.04 11.37
N TYR A 241 8.15 10.80 10.36
CA TYR A 241 9.05 11.72 9.64
C TYR A 241 9.42 12.97 10.43
N CYS A 242 8.55 13.44 11.33
CA CYS A 242 8.78 14.66 12.12
C CYS A 242 9.15 14.39 13.58
N GLY A 243 9.33 13.13 13.98
CA GLY A 243 9.87 12.81 15.31
C GLY A 243 8.95 13.19 16.48
N ILE A 244 7.64 13.02 16.31
CA ILE A 244 6.62 13.35 17.33
C ILE A 244 5.83 12.08 17.72
N TYR A 245 4.74 12.25 18.46
CA TYR A 245 3.90 11.15 18.96
C TYR A 245 2.49 11.23 18.39
N ALA A 246 1.90 10.07 18.09
CA ALA A 246 0.50 10.01 17.67
C ALA A 246 -0.18 8.72 18.12
N LEU A 247 -1.50 8.81 18.31
CA LEU A 247 -2.39 7.68 18.46
C LEU A 247 -3.31 7.59 17.25
N LYS A 248 -3.24 6.49 16.52
CA LYS A 248 -4.26 6.06 15.57
C LYS A 248 -5.23 5.12 16.29
N PRO A 249 -6.42 5.58 16.69
CA PRO A 249 -7.38 4.72 17.37
C PRO A 249 -8.05 3.74 16.40
N SER A 250 -8.83 2.80 16.94
CA SER A 250 -9.82 2.04 16.18
C SER A 250 -10.96 2.95 15.69
N GLN A 251 -11.61 2.53 14.61
CA GLN A 251 -12.76 3.20 13.99
C GLN A 251 -13.79 3.62 15.03
N ASN A 252 -14.49 4.76 14.93
CA ASN A 252 -15.55 5.14 15.89
C ASN A 252 -15.13 5.27 17.37
N ARG A 253 -13.84 5.24 17.71
CA ARG A 253 -13.40 5.61 19.08
C ARG A 253 -13.52 7.11 19.30
N PHE A 254 -13.26 7.91 18.26
CA PHE A 254 -13.45 9.36 18.21
C PHE A 254 -14.46 9.69 17.12
N SER A 255 -15.23 10.78 17.29
CA SER A 255 -16.21 11.19 16.28
C SER A 255 -15.49 11.67 15.01
N PHE A 256 -15.90 11.13 13.87
CA PHE A 256 -15.40 11.53 12.55
C PHE A 256 -16.29 12.59 11.89
N ASP A 257 -17.49 12.84 12.41
CA ASP A 257 -18.46 13.69 11.74
C ASP A 257 -18.03 15.16 11.68
N GLY A 258 -18.40 15.81 10.57
CA GLY A 258 -17.88 17.11 10.18
C GLY A 258 -16.46 17.07 9.60
N ASN A 259 -15.95 15.90 9.19
CA ASN A 259 -14.77 15.83 8.35
C ASN A 259 -15.15 15.81 6.86
N ARG A 260 -14.63 16.77 6.10
CA ARG A 260 -14.76 16.82 4.65
C ARG A 260 -13.83 15.81 3.99
N GLY A 261 -14.38 15.01 3.10
CA GLY A 261 -13.67 13.99 2.33
C GLY A 261 -14.22 13.88 0.91
N VAL A 262 -13.44 13.24 0.02
CA VAL A 262 -13.78 13.09 -1.41
C VAL A 262 -14.82 12.00 -1.68
N ASP A 263 -14.92 11.01 -0.79
CA ASP A 263 -15.77 9.83 -0.95
C ASP A 263 -16.68 9.64 0.28
N SER A 264 -17.65 10.53 0.44
CA SER A 264 -18.66 10.40 1.51
C SER A 264 -19.42 9.07 1.36
N GLY A 265 -19.37 8.22 2.38
CA GLY A 265 -19.99 6.89 2.39
C GLY A 265 -19.06 5.70 2.14
N PHE A 266 -17.76 5.91 1.94
CA PHE A 266 -16.79 4.80 1.90
C PHE A 266 -16.53 4.20 3.29
N GLU A 267 -16.99 2.97 3.53
CA GLU A 267 -16.88 2.30 4.85
C GLU A 267 -15.94 1.08 4.86
N ALA A 268 -15.39 0.66 3.72
CA ALA A 268 -14.66 -0.60 3.64
C ALA A 268 -13.26 -0.55 4.27
N VAL A 269 -12.60 0.61 4.25
CA VAL A 269 -11.40 0.90 5.04
C VAL A 269 -11.68 2.21 5.78
N PRO A 270 -12.19 2.14 7.02
CA PRO A 270 -12.66 3.31 7.73
C PRO A 270 -11.55 4.34 7.95
N VAL A 271 -11.91 5.61 7.78
CA VAL A 271 -11.06 6.73 8.21
C VAL A 271 -11.26 6.92 9.71
N VAL A 272 -10.15 7.10 10.43
CA VAL A 272 -10.19 7.43 11.87
C VAL A 272 -9.55 8.78 12.10
N VAL A 273 -9.90 9.43 13.20
CA VAL A 273 -9.26 10.67 13.69
C VAL A 273 -8.61 10.41 15.03
N GLY A 274 -7.51 11.10 15.30
CA GLY A 274 -6.74 10.88 16.51
C GLY A 274 -5.77 12.03 16.83
N PRO A 275 -5.30 12.12 18.08
CA PRO A 275 -4.40 13.15 18.53
C PRO A 275 -2.94 12.90 18.12
N MET A 276 -2.23 14.00 17.93
CA MET A 276 -0.78 14.08 17.75
C MET A 276 -0.24 15.08 18.78
N THR A 277 0.86 14.73 19.45
CA THR A 277 1.45 15.55 20.52
C THR A 277 2.98 15.37 20.54
N ARG A 278 3.64 16.01 21.50
CA ARG A 278 5.10 15.96 21.69
C ARG A 278 5.55 14.98 22.77
N SER A 279 4.61 14.32 23.45
CA SER A 279 4.91 13.34 24.50
C SER A 279 3.79 12.30 24.63
N ILE A 280 4.13 11.12 25.14
CA ILE A 280 3.15 10.06 25.42
C ILE A 280 2.19 10.48 26.53
N GLN A 281 2.67 11.28 27.49
CA GLN A 281 1.89 11.82 28.60
C GLN A 281 0.79 12.74 28.08
N ASP A 282 1.10 13.61 27.12
CA ASP A 282 0.11 14.45 26.46
C ASP A 282 -0.86 13.63 25.61
N LEU A 283 -0.39 12.58 24.92
CA LEU A 283 -1.30 11.68 24.19
C LEU A 283 -2.31 11.03 25.13
N ARG A 284 -1.85 10.52 26.28
CA ARG A 284 -2.71 9.92 27.31
C ARG A 284 -3.73 10.93 27.81
N TYR A 285 -3.25 12.09 28.23
CA TYR A 285 -4.08 13.14 28.81
C TYR A 285 -5.15 13.62 27.82
N VAL A 286 -4.77 14.00 26.61
CA VAL A 286 -5.69 14.48 25.58
C VAL A 286 -6.70 13.41 25.19
N SER A 287 -6.24 12.16 24.99
CA SER A 287 -7.14 11.06 24.61
C SER A 287 -8.19 10.81 25.70
N GLN A 288 -7.78 10.81 26.97
CA GLN A 288 -8.69 10.67 28.09
C GLN A 288 -9.70 11.84 28.13
N GLN A 289 -9.23 13.08 28.13
CA GLN A 289 -10.10 14.26 28.21
C GLN A 289 -11.13 14.30 27.09
N VAL A 290 -10.73 14.01 25.85
CA VAL A 290 -11.66 13.99 24.72
C VAL A 290 -12.70 12.89 24.85
N LEU A 291 -12.30 11.68 25.24
CA LEU A 291 -13.23 10.56 25.35
C LEU A 291 -14.20 10.72 26.52
N ASP A 292 -13.74 11.25 27.65
CA ASP A 292 -14.59 11.59 28.79
C ASP A 292 -15.59 12.70 28.40
N ALA A 293 -15.14 13.74 27.69
CA ALA A 293 -16.01 14.81 27.20
C ALA A 293 -17.05 14.35 26.17
N CYS A 294 -16.75 13.32 25.36
CA CYS A 294 -17.76 12.73 24.46
C CYS A 294 -18.96 12.15 25.23
N TRP A 295 -18.73 11.72 26.47
CA TRP A 295 -19.76 11.17 27.35
C TRP A 295 -20.43 12.23 28.22
N GLU A 296 -19.66 13.20 28.71
CA GLU A 296 -20.15 14.28 29.56
C GLU A 296 -20.99 15.31 28.78
N HIS A 297 -20.69 15.48 27.48
CA HIS A 297 -21.33 16.46 26.61
C HIS A 297 -21.90 15.81 25.33
N PRO A 298 -22.87 14.88 25.44
CA PRO A 298 -23.44 14.20 24.28
C PRO A 298 -24.20 15.14 23.34
N ASP A 299 -24.62 16.31 23.81
CA ASP A 299 -25.22 17.38 23.01
C ASP A 299 -24.23 18.01 22.02
N LEU A 300 -22.93 17.90 22.28
CA LEU A 300 -21.86 18.33 21.37
C LEU A 300 -21.58 17.32 20.24
N ILE A 301 -22.41 16.30 20.09
CA ILE A 301 -22.25 15.26 19.07
C ILE A 301 -23.51 15.24 18.22
N HIS A 302 -23.40 15.71 16.97
CA HIS A 302 -24.53 15.78 16.05
C HIS A 302 -24.57 14.58 15.12
N GLY A 303 -23.42 13.95 14.88
CA GLY A 303 -23.28 12.82 13.99
C GLY A 303 -23.47 11.47 14.67
N ARG A 304 -22.86 10.43 14.08
CA ARG A 304 -22.75 9.10 14.66
C ARG A 304 -21.90 9.19 15.92
N SER A 305 -22.56 9.01 17.06
CA SER A 305 -21.89 8.95 18.35
C SER A 305 -20.74 7.94 18.34
N PRO A 306 -19.57 8.30 18.92
CA PRO A 306 -18.52 7.34 19.20
C PRO A 306 -19.06 6.15 19.98
N LEU A 307 -18.35 5.02 19.92
CA LEU A 307 -18.74 3.89 20.77
C LEU A 307 -18.64 4.31 22.26
N PRO A 308 -19.62 3.94 23.10
CA PRO A 308 -19.67 4.30 24.51
C PRO A 308 -18.67 3.45 25.31
N ILE A 309 -17.38 3.60 24.99
CA ILE A 309 -16.26 2.90 25.59
C ILE A 309 -15.46 3.95 26.37
N PRO A 310 -15.64 4.03 27.71
CA PRO A 310 -14.94 5.01 28.53
C PRO A 310 -13.43 4.77 28.50
N TRP A 311 -12.66 5.81 28.85
CA TRP A 311 -11.22 5.68 29.03
C TRP A 311 -10.90 4.72 30.19
N ARG A 312 -10.15 3.66 29.92
CA ARG A 312 -9.73 2.64 30.91
C ARG A 312 -8.31 2.90 31.39
N GLY A 313 -8.13 3.90 32.25
CA GLY A 313 -6.81 4.30 32.76
C GLY A 313 -6.05 3.16 33.45
N GLU A 314 -6.76 2.23 34.09
CA GLU A 314 -6.23 1.04 34.76
C GLU A 314 -5.53 0.07 33.81
N GLU A 315 -5.92 0.01 32.54
CA GLU A 315 -5.25 -0.85 31.55
C GLU A 315 -3.85 -0.33 31.22
N VAL A 316 -3.62 1.00 31.28
CA VAL A 316 -2.29 1.59 31.14
C VAL A 316 -1.39 1.12 32.29
N ASP A 317 -1.88 1.23 33.52
CA ASP A 317 -1.12 0.90 34.74
C ASP A 317 -0.86 -0.60 34.87
N LYS A 318 -1.76 -1.43 34.35
CA LYS A 318 -1.62 -2.89 34.28
C LYS A 318 -0.49 -3.30 33.34
N VAL A 319 -0.41 -2.72 32.14
CA VAL A 319 0.66 -3.01 31.17
C VAL A 319 2.04 -2.73 31.75
N GLN A 320 2.19 -1.63 32.50
CA GLN A 320 3.46 -1.26 33.13
C GLN A 320 3.95 -2.26 34.18
N LYS A 321 3.06 -3.08 34.77
CA LYS A 321 3.39 -4.04 35.83
C LYS A 321 3.56 -5.47 35.31
N MET A 322 3.23 -5.73 34.05
CA MET A 322 3.24 -7.06 33.47
C MET A 322 4.59 -7.40 32.84
N LYS A 323 4.96 -8.68 32.92
CA LYS A 323 5.95 -9.24 32.00
C LYS A 323 5.29 -9.44 30.64
N LEU A 324 5.52 -8.49 29.73
CA LEU A 324 4.93 -8.48 28.41
C LEU A 324 5.53 -9.50 27.44
N ARG A 325 4.70 -9.99 26.54
CA ARG A 325 5.08 -10.77 25.35
C ARG A 325 4.84 -9.96 24.08
N ILE A 326 5.90 -9.42 23.50
CA ILE A 326 5.84 -8.45 22.39
C ILE A 326 6.30 -9.10 21.08
N GLY A 327 5.42 -9.08 20.08
CA GLY A 327 5.79 -9.47 18.72
C GLY A 327 6.61 -8.37 18.05
N TYR A 328 7.55 -8.72 17.18
CA TYR A 328 8.18 -7.74 16.31
C TYR A 328 8.48 -8.28 14.91
N TYR A 329 8.51 -7.39 13.92
CA TYR A 329 9.06 -7.70 12.60
C TYR A 329 9.87 -6.51 12.09
N LEU A 330 10.94 -6.81 11.35
CA LEU A 330 11.80 -5.80 10.75
C LEU A 330 11.35 -5.42 9.34
N GLU A 331 10.63 -6.31 8.68
CA GLU A 331 10.15 -6.17 7.30
C GLU A 331 8.70 -6.66 7.25
N ASP A 332 7.87 -5.99 6.47
CA ASP A 332 6.43 -6.25 6.37
C ASP A 332 6.07 -7.35 5.35
N GLY A 333 7.07 -7.95 4.71
CA GLY A 333 6.91 -8.91 3.61
C GLY A 333 6.53 -8.27 2.27
N TRP A 334 6.49 -6.94 2.20
CA TRP A 334 6.14 -6.17 1.01
C TRP A 334 7.33 -5.39 0.46
N CYS A 335 8.01 -4.62 1.31
CA CYS A 335 9.19 -3.83 0.94
C CYS A 335 10.26 -3.97 2.03
N LYS A 336 11.50 -4.24 1.61
CA LYS A 336 12.65 -4.23 2.52
C LYS A 336 12.75 -2.89 3.25
N THR A 337 12.99 -2.95 4.55
CA THR A 337 13.20 -1.79 5.41
C THR A 337 14.66 -1.33 5.39
N SER A 338 14.88 -0.03 5.45
CA SER A 338 16.20 0.60 5.50
C SER A 338 16.96 0.22 6.77
N PRO A 339 18.31 0.28 6.76
CA PRO A 339 19.12 0.12 7.97
C PRO A 339 18.63 0.96 9.15
N ALA A 340 18.35 2.25 8.92
CA ALA A 340 17.86 3.16 9.97
C ALA A 340 16.53 2.70 10.59
N CYS A 341 15.52 2.41 9.76
CA CYS A 341 14.21 1.95 10.25
C CYS A 341 14.28 0.56 10.91
N ALA A 342 15.14 -0.33 10.41
CA ALA A 342 15.36 -1.65 11.02
C ALA A 342 16.07 -1.51 12.38
N ARG A 343 17.08 -0.63 12.48
CA ARG A 343 17.80 -0.33 13.72
C ARG A 343 16.88 0.22 14.79
N ALA A 344 15.96 1.13 14.45
CA ALA A 344 14.98 1.65 15.40
C ALA A 344 14.14 0.53 16.07
N VAL A 345 13.67 -0.44 15.29
CA VAL A 345 12.96 -1.61 15.85
C VAL A 345 13.90 -2.48 16.68
N GLN A 346 15.13 -2.72 16.21
CA GLN A 346 16.12 -3.52 16.95
C GLN A 346 16.51 -2.90 18.29
N GLU A 347 16.62 -1.57 18.38
CA GLU A 347 16.87 -0.86 19.63
C GLU A 347 15.73 -1.08 20.62
N CYS A 348 14.47 -1.04 20.17
CA CYS A 348 13.32 -1.37 21.00
C CYS A 348 13.33 -2.83 21.46
N VAL A 349 13.65 -3.76 20.56
CA VAL A 349 13.74 -5.20 20.88
C VAL A 349 14.81 -5.45 21.93
N LYS A 350 15.99 -4.86 21.74
CA LYS A 350 17.11 -4.97 22.67
C LYS A 350 16.72 -4.43 24.04
N SER A 351 16.13 -3.24 24.09
CA SER A 351 15.80 -2.58 25.35
C SER A 351 14.72 -3.32 26.14
N LEU A 352 13.67 -3.79 25.46
CA LEU A 352 12.62 -4.60 26.09
C LEU A 352 13.15 -5.95 26.60
N THR A 353 14.04 -6.60 25.84
CA THR A 353 14.66 -7.86 26.27
C THR A 353 15.51 -7.65 27.53
N GLN A 354 16.28 -6.55 27.59
CA GLN A 354 17.07 -6.19 28.77
C GLN A 354 16.19 -5.83 29.97
N ALA A 355 15.01 -5.26 29.75
CA ALA A 355 14.00 -5.00 30.78
C ALA A 355 13.26 -6.27 31.24
N GLY A 356 13.55 -7.44 30.67
CA GLY A 356 12.99 -8.73 31.08
C GLY A 356 11.68 -9.12 30.38
N HIS A 357 11.30 -8.45 29.30
CA HIS A 357 10.13 -8.80 28.49
C HIS A 357 10.43 -9.91 27.46
N ASP A 358 9.41 -10.69 27.10
CA ASP A 358 9.54 -11.74 26.08
C ASP A 358 9.30 -11.13 24.69
N VAL A 359 10.36 -10.93 23.91
CA VAL A 359 10.27 -10.32 22.58
C VAL A 359 10.42 -11.37 21.48
N VAL A 360 9.39 -11.57 20.67
CA VAL A 360 9.30 -12.67 19.71
C VAL A 360 9.20 -12.17 18.27
N LYS A 361 10.06 -12.69 17.39
CA LYS A 361 9.99 -12.35 15.97
C LYS A 361 8.74 -12.98 15.34
N ILE A 362 7.95 -12.17 14.64
CA ILE A 362 6.78 -12.60 13.87
C ILE A 362 6.97 -12.26 12.39
N ALA A 363 6.12 -12.83 11.55
CA ALA A 363 6.04 -12.50 10.13
C ALA A 363 4.58 -12.18 9.79
N PRO A 364 4.28 -11.00 9.21
CA PRO A 364 2.94 -10.69 8.74
C PRO A 364 2.44 -11.75 7.74
N PRO A 365 1.31 -12.43 8.02
CA PRO A 365 0.82 -13.49 7.14
C PRO A 365 0.32 -12.89 5.83
N GLN A 366 0.72 -13.48 4.70
CA GLN A 366 0.19 -13.17 3.36
C GLN A 366 0.18 -11.66 3.03
N ALA A 367 1.32 -10.96 3.20
CA ALA A 367 1.44 -9.52 2.95
C ALA A 367 0.87 -9.07 1.59
N GLU A 368 1.13 -9.83 0.51
CA GLU A 368 0.55 -9.55 -0.81
C GLU A 368 -0.99 -9.54 -0.80
N ARG A 369 -1.64 -10.44 -0.05
CA ARG A 369 -3.10 -10.49 0.04
C ARG A 369 -3.65 -9.23 0.71
N ALA A 370 -3.05 -8.80 1.81
CA ALA A 370 -3.39 -7.55 2.48
C ALA A 370 -3.21 -6.33 1.55
N ALA A 371 -2.11 -6.27 0.79
CA ALA A 371 -1.86 -5.17 -0.14
C ALA A 371 -2.93 -5.10 -1.24
N LYS A 372 -3.30 -6.26 -1.78
CA LYS A 372 -4.39 -6.38 -2.76
C LYS A 372 -5.73 -5.93 -2.20
N ILE A 373 -6.05 -6.29 -0.95
CA ILE A 373 -7.28 -5.85 -0.27
C ILE A 373 -7.31 -4.32 -0.20
N PHE A 374 -6.25 -3.69 0.30
CA PHE A 374 -6.18 -2.24 0.42
C PHE A 374 -6.33 -1.57 -0.96
N ILE A 375 -5.54 -1.97 -1.95
CA ILE A 375 -5.58 -1.41 -3.32
C ILE A 375 -6.96 -1.61 -3.95
N ALA A 376 -7.58 -2.79 -3.78
CA ALA A 376 -8.89 -3.08 -4.36
C ALA A 376 -9.99 -2.20 -3.80
N LEU A 377 -9.98 -1.98 -2.48
CA LEU A 377 -10.98 -1.17 -1.79
C LEU A 377 -10.73 0.32 -2.01
N SER A 378 -9.48 0.78 -1.92
CA SER A 378 -9.14 2.19 -2.12
C SER A 378 -9.37 2.69 -3.56
N THR A 379 -9.38 1.78 -4.54
CA THR A 379 -9.65 2.10 -5.96
C THR A 379 -11.09 1.81 -6.38
N ALA A 380 -12.00 1.62 -5.43
CA ALA A 380 -13.35 1.12 -5.68
C ALA A 380 -14.16 1.97 -6.67
N ASP A 381 -14.16 3.29 -6.49
CA ASP A 381 -14.84 4.24 -7.38
C ASP A 381 -14.05 4.51 -8.68
N GLY A 382 -12.77 4.15 -8.71
CA GLY A 382 -11.83 4.47 -9.78
C GLY A 382 -11.16 5.84 -9.64
N TYR A 383 -11.24 6.44 -8.44
CA TYR A 383 -10.90 7.83 -8.12
C TYR A 383 -11.64 8.86 -8.98
N ASP A 384 -12.89 8.57 -9.34
CA ASP A 384 -13.66 9.46 -10.18
C ASP A 384 -14.15 10.69 -9.41
N SER A 385 -14.45 10.58 -8.11
CA SER A 385 -14.77 11.74 -7.26
C SER A 385 -13.61 12.74 -7.24
N ILE A 386 -12.38 12.25 -7.03
CA ILE A 386 -11.16 13.06 -7.06
C ILE A 386 -10.95 13.70 -8.44
N ARG A 387 -11.17 12.94 -9.53
CA ARG A 387 -10.98 13.45 -10.89
C ARG A 387 -12.01 14.51 -11.28
N GLU A 388 -13.23 14.41 -10.78
CA GLU A 388 -14.26 15.43 -10.96
C GLU A 388 -13.84 16.75 -10.31
N LEU A 389 -13.39 16.71 -9.06
CA LEU A 389 -12.88 17.88 -8.34
C LEU A 389 -11.67 18.52 -9.03
N LEU A 390 -10.72 17.71 -9.51
CA LEU A 390 -9.58 18.19 -10.30
C LEU A 390 -10.03 18.92 -11.58
N ARG A 391 -11.07 18.44 -12.25
CA ARG A 391 -11.63 19.07 -13.46
C ARG A 391 -12.38 20.35 -13.11
N GLU A 392 -13.16 20.35 -12.04
CA GLU A 392 -13.96 21.50 -11.60
C GLU A 392 -13.08 22.69 -11.19
N GLY A 393 -12.01 22.41 -10.43
CA GLY A 393 -11.02 23.41 -10.02
C GLY A 393 -10.06 23.82 -11.13
N CYS A 394 -9.99 23.05 -12.23
CA CYS A 394 -8.91 23.09 -13.21
C CYS A 394 -7.53 22.97 -12.55
N ASP A 395 -7.43 22.11 -11.53
CA ASP A 395 -6.23 21.99 -10.70
C ASP A 395 -5.13 21.18 -11.40
N PRO A 396 -3.86 21.61 -11.31
CA PRO A 396 -2.76 20.73 -11.63
C PRO A 396 -2.76 19.56 -10.64
N ARG A 397 -2.34 18.38 -11.13
CA ARG A 397 -2.22 17.18 -10.31
C ARG A 397 -0.86 17.19 -9.63
N GLU A 398 -0.85 17.04 -8.33
CA GLU A 398 0.39 16.81 -7.61
C GLU A 398 1.08 15.52 -8.09
N PRO A 399 2.43 15.52 -8.25
CA PRO A 399 3.18 14.35 -8.71
C PRO A 399 2.82 13.02 -8.04
N PRO A 400 2.58 12.95 -6.71
CA PRO A 400 2.22 11.71 -6.02
C PRO A 400 0.90 11.10 -6.53
N MET A 401 -0.02 11.89 -7.07
CA MET A 401 -1.30 11.37 -7.58
C MET A 401 -1.17 10.67 -8.95
N PHE A 402 0.00 10.73 -9.60
CA PHE A 402 0.19 10.21 -10.95
C PHE A 402 -0.18 8.73 -11.07
N LEU A 403 0.44 7.86 -10.25
CA LEU A 403 0.23 6.42 -10.34
C LEU A 403 -1.19 6.00 -9.87
N PRO A 404 -1.70 6.47 -8.72
CA PRO A 404 -3.07 6.16 -8.28
C PRO A 404 -4.14 6.54 -9.31
N LEU A 405 -4.03 7.71 -9.95
CA LEU A 405 -5.03 8.16 -10.92
C LEU A 405 -4.87 7.54 -12.32
N LEU A 406 -3.65 7.16 -12.71
CA LEU A 406 -3.41 6.52 -14.01
C LEU A 406 -3.96 5.10 -14.04
N THR A 407 -3.71 4.33 -12.97
CA THR A 407 -3.93 2.88 -13.00
C THR A 407 -5.39 2.47 -13.22
N PRO A 408 -6.43 3.07 -12.62
CA PRO A 408 -7.82 2.69 -12.86
C PRO A 408 -8.30 3.06 -14.27
N GLN A 409 -7.70 4.09 -14.86
CA GLN A 409 -8.11 4.70 -16.13
C GLN A 409 -7.53 3.98 -17.36
N LEU A 410 -6.58 3.06 -17.17
CA LEU A 410 -6.02 2.29 -18.28
C LEU A 410 -7.10 1.43 -18.96
N PRO A 411 -7.29 1.55 -20.29
CA PRO A 411 -8.13 0.64 -21.05
C PRO A 411 -7.69 -0.81 -20.82
N LEU A 412 -8.64 -1.75 -20.78
CA LEU A 412 -8.35 -3.14 -20.44
C LEU A 412 -7.24 -3.76 -21.31
N TRP A 413 -7.25 -3.53 -22.61
CA TRP A 413 -6.24 -4.05 -23.53
C TRP A 413 -4.83 -3.51 -23.22
N LEU A 414 -4.71 -2.22 -22.92
CA LEU A 414 -3.44 -1.59 -22.57
C LEU A 414 -2.96 -2.05 -21.19
N ARG A 415 -3.88 -2.18 -20.22
CA ARG A 415 -3.58 -2.75 -18.90
C ARG A 415 -2.98 -4.15 -19.04
N TRP A 416 -3.56 -5.01 -19.88
CA TRP A 416 -3.01 -6.36 -20.13
C TRP A 416 -1.59 -6.32 -20.70
N ILE A 417 -1.33 -5.44 -21.68
CA ILE A 417 0.02 -5.27 -22.25
C ILE A 417 1.01 -4.85 -21.15
N VAL A 418 0.68 -3.84 -20.35
CA VAL A 418 1.55 -3.33 -19.28
C VAL A 418 1.80 -4.40 -18.21
N VAL A 419 0.75 -5.15 -17.82
CA VAL A 419 0.85 -6.26 -16.86
C VAL A 419 1.77 -7.36 -17.38
N ILE A 420 1.64 -7.76 -18.65
CA ILE A 420 2.52 -8.75 -19.27
C ILE A 420 3.97 -8.26 -19.26
N ILE A 421 4.21 -6.99 -19.62
CA ILE A 421 5.56 -6.41 -19.59
C ILE A 421 6.15 -6.45 -18.18
N ILE A 422 5.42 -5.97 -17.17
CA ILE A 422 5.89 -5.96 -15.76
C ILE A 422 6.15 -7.38 -15.26
N TYR A 423 5.29 -8.34 -15.62
CA TYR A 423 5.46 -9.74 -15.29
C TYR A 423 6.73 -10.32 -15.93
N LEU A 424 6.99 -10.03 -17.20
CA LEU A 424 8.21 -10.44 -17.92
C LEU A 424 9.48 -9.78 -17.35
N LEU A 425 9.36 -8.58 -16.80
CA LEU A 425 10.44 -7.91 -16.05
C LEU A 425 10.66 -8.51 -14.65
N GLY A 426 9.89 -9.53 -14.26
CA GLY A 426 10.08 -10.28 -13.03
C GLY A 426 9.42 -9.68 -11.79
N ASP A 427 8.47 -8.76 -11.94
CA ASP A 427 7.70 -8.17 -10.84
C ASP A 427 6.23 -8.62 -10.86
N ALA A 428 6.02 -9.90 -10.58
CA ALA A 428 4.68 -10.51 -10.60
C ALA A 428 3.72 -9.88 -9.57
N THR A 429 4.23 -9.35 -8.46
CA THR A 429 3.40 -8.68 -7.43
C THR A 429 2.87 -7.36 -7.94
N PHE A 430 3.73 -6.51 -8.50
CA PHE A 430 3.28 -5.23 -9.06
C PHE A 430 2.30 -5.44 -10.21
N ALA A 431 2.56 -6.43 -11.08
CA ALA A 431 1.65 -6.82 -12.16
C ALA A 431 0.26 -7.21 -11.63
N ARG A 432 0.20 -8.02 -10.55
CA ARG A 432 -1.06 -8.43 -9.91
C ARG A 432 -1.79 -7.27 -9.23
N CYS A 433 -1.06 -6.35 -8.60
CA CYS A 433 -1.64 -5.13 -8.04
C CYS A 433 -2.23 -4.20 -9.11
N LEU A 434 -1.54 -4.05 -10.25
CA LEU A 434 -2.02 -3.24 -11.37
C LEU A 434 -3.32 -3.79 -11.99
N LEU A 435 -3.47 -5.11 -12.04
CA LEU A 435 -4.73 -5.76 -12.47
C LEU A 435 -5.90 -5.45 -11.53
N ILE A 436 -5.60 -5.26 -10.24
CA ILE A 436 -6.58 -4.99 -9.19
C ILE A 436 -6.86 -3.50 -9.04
N ALA A 437 -5.93 -2.60 -9.38
CA ALA A 437 -6.12 -1.16 -9.34
C ALA A 437 -7.07 -0.68 -10.47
N LYS A 438 -8.36 -0.92 -10.30
CA LYS A 438 -9.45 -0.57 -11.23
C LYS A 438 -10.76 -0.40 -10.47
N ARG A 439 -11.65 0.40 -11.04
CA ARG A 439 -13.03 0.57 -10.59
C ARG A 439 -13.69 -0.79 -10.32
N LYS A 440 -14.43 -0.88 -9.22
CA LYS A 440 -15.11 -2.08 -8.75
C LYS A 440 -16.60 -1.98 -9.04
N SER A 441 -17.20 -3.11 -9.44
CA SER A 441 -18.64 -3.26 -9.33
C SER A 441 -19.03 -3.39 -7.85
N ALA A 442 -20.30 -3.17 -7.52
CA ALA A 442 -20.80 -3.43 -6.16
C ALA A 442 -20.50 -4.87 -5.70
N ARG A 443 -20.59 -5.84 -6.62
CA ARG A 443 -20.25 -7.24 -6.34
C ARG A 443 -18.77 -7.43 -6.02
N ASP A 444 -17.87 -6.83 -6.81
CA ASP A 444 -16.43 -6.91 -6.54
C ASP A 444 -16.09 -6.22 -5.22
N PHE A 445 -16.70 -5.08 -4.94
CA PHE A 445 -16.53 -4.36 -3.68
C PHE A 445 -16.96 -5.20 -2.47
N MET A 446 -18.13 -5.87 -2.55
CA MET A 446 -18.56 -6.82 -1.52
C MET A 446 -17.60 -8.00 -1.38
N HIS A 447 -17.08 -8.52 -2.48
CA HIS A 447 -16.07 -9.58 -2.45
C HIS A 447 -14.80 -9.14 -1.72
N TRP A 448 -14.24 -7.98 -2.05
CA TRP A 448 -13.03 -7.47 -1.39
C TRP A 448 -13.28 -7.08 0.07
N SER A 449 -14.48 -6.62 0.41
CA SER A 449 -14.89 -6.39 1.80
C SER A 449 -14.93 -7.69 2.60
N LYS A 450 -15.43 -8.78 1.99
CA LYS A 450 -15.35 -10.12 2.59
C LYS A 450 -13.89 -10.59 2.72
N GLU A 451 -13.06 -10.39 1.70
CA GLU A 451 -11.63 -10.75 1.77
C GLU A 451 -10.89 -10.05 2.91
N ARG A 452 -11.24 -8.77 3.18
CA ARG A 452 -10.75 -8.05 4.37
C ARG A 452 -11.12 -8.76 5.67
N GLN A 453 -12.39 -9.13 5.83
CA GLN A 453 -12.88 -9.83 7.03
C GLN A 453 -12.22 -11.21 7.20
N GLU A 454 -11.99 -11.95 6.11
CA GLU A 454 -11.27 -13.23 6.18
C GLU A 454 -9.79 -13.04 6.52
N TYR A 455 -9.18 -11.95 6.06
CA TYR A 455 -7.80 -11.61 6.44
C TYR A 455 -7.69 -11.20 7.92
N GLU A 456 -8.67 -10.46 8.45
CA GLU A 456 -8.77 -10.16 9.88
C GLU A 456 -8.82 -11.43 10.73
N LYS A 457 -9.62 -12.43 10.33
CA LYS A 457 -9.68 -13.74 11.01
C LYS A 457 -8.34 -14.47 10.97
N LEU A 458 -7.68 -14.48 9.79
CA LEU A 458 -6.35 -15.08 9.64
C LEU A 458 -5.33 -14.43 10.58
N TRP A 459 -5.32 -13.09 10.64
CA TRP A 459 -4.42 -12.36 11.53
C TRP A 459 -4.71 -12.68 13.00
N GLN A 460 -5.99 -12.66 13.40
CA GLN A 460 -6.41 -12.99 14.75
C GLN A 460 -5.92 -14.38 15.17
N GLN A 461 -6.08 -15.38 14.32
CA GLN A 461 -5.69 -16.75 14.61
C GLN A 461 -4.16 -16.93 14.64
N SER A 462 -3.48 -16.52 13.58
CA SER A 462 -2.05 -16.81 13.36
C SER A 462 -1.09 -15.89 14.10
N VAL A 463 -1.51 -14.65 14.38
CA VAL A 463 -0.66 -13.65 15.05
C VAL A 463 -1.08 -13.49 16.50
N TRP A 464 -2.32 -13.10 16.79
CA TRP A 464 -2.71 -12.80 18.17
C TRP A 464 -2.89 -14.05 19.03
N LEU A 465 -3.68 -15.03 18.58
CA LEU A 465 -4.02 -16.21 19.38
C LEU A 465 -2.87 -17.22 19.42
N GLN A 466 -2.28 -17.55 18.26
CA GLN A 466 -1.23 -18.57 18.19
C GLN A 466 0.08 -18.13 18.87
N LYS A 467 0.42 -16.83 18.81
CA LYS A 467 1.67 -16.31 19.39
C LYS A 467 1.49 -15.76 20.81
N ASP A 468 0.24 -15.56 21.23
CA ASP A 468 -0.15 -15.02 22.54
C ASP A 468 0.54 -13.69 22.84
N LEU A 469 0.26 -12.68 22.02
CA LEU A 469 0.97 -11.39 22.09
C LEU A 469 0.14 -10.33 22.84
N ASP A 470 0.83 -9.51 23.62
CA ASP A 470 0.30 -8.30 24.25
C ASP A 470 0.34 -7.09 23.31
N GLY A 471 1.30 -7.07 22.39
CA GLY A 471 1.48 -5.99 21.42
C GLY A 471 2.49 -6.34 20.34
N ILE A 472 2.58 -5.50 19.30
CA ILE A 472 3.51 -5.67 18.19
C ILE A 472 4.32 -4.39 17.97
N ILE A 473 5.63 -4.51 17.74
CA ILE A 473 6.53 -3.43 17.34
C ILE A 473 7.01 -3.65 15.91
N CYS A 474 6.90 -2.61 15.08
CA CYS A 474 7.36 -2.69 13.69
C CYS A 474 7.71 -1.32 13.11
N PRO A 475 8.34 -1.26 11.93
CA PRO A 475 8.58 0.01 11.24
C PRO A 475 7.27 0.70 10.87
N VAL A 476 7.28 2.03 10.85
CA VAL A 476 6.16 2.84 10.32
C VAL A 476 6.18 2.85 8.80
N ASN A 477 7.36 3.02 8.22
CA ASN A 477 7.60 3.07 6.79
C ASN A 477 8.98 2.44 6.51
N PRO A 478 9.19 1.75 5.38
CA PRO A 478 10.50 1.23 4.99
C PRO A 478 11.65 2.27 5.04
N LEU A 479 11.35 3.55 4.80
CA LEU A 479 12.34 4.62 4.72
C LEU A 479 12.09 5.73 5.78
N PRO A 480 13.12 6.49 6.16
CA PRO A 480 12.97 7.81 6.79
C PRO A 480 12.26 8.81 5.87
N ALA A 481 12.15 10.07 6.29
CA ALA A 481 11.49 11.11 5.49
C ALA A 481 12.03 11.15 4.05
N LEU A 482 11.13 11.13 3.07
CA LEU A 482 11.53 11.06 1.67
C LEU A 482 11.89 12.45 1.11
N PRO A 483 12.84 12.53 0.17
CA PRO A 483 13.05 13.72 -0.63
C PRO A 483 11.78 14.11 -1.39
N HIS A 484 11.57 15.41 -1.59
CA HIS A 484 10.40 15.91 -2.33
C HIS A 484 10.28 15.28 -3.72
N GLY A 485 9.05 14.90 -4.08
CA GLY A 485 8.69 14.27 -5.35
C GLY A 485 8.99 12.78 -5.45
N ALA A 486 9.72 12.17 -4.49
CA ALA A 486 10.01 10.74 -4.51
C ALA A 486 8.74 9.88 -4.36
N THR A 487 7.70 10.39 -3.69
CA THR A 487 6.44 9.66 -3.51
C THR A 487 5.70 9.39 -4.81
N ARG A 488 5.95 10.15 -5.89
CA ARG A 488 5.44 9.89 -7.24
C ARG A 488 5.59 8.44 -7.67
N GLU A 489 6.73 7.84 -7.34
CA GLU A 489 7.07 6.45 -7.68
C GLU A 489 6.96 5.51 -6.47
N LEU A 490 7.02 6.05 -5.25
CA LEU A 490 7.12 5.28 -4.00
C LEU A 490 5.83 5.26 -3.17
N ASN A 491 4.67 5.66 -3.69
CA ASN A 491 3.41 5.65 -2.92
C ASN A 491 3.05 4.30 -2.25
N LEU A 492 3.54 3.18 -2.79
CA LEU A 492 3.22 1.85 -2.27
C LEU A 492 4.15 1.39 -1.14
N ILE A 493 5.16 2.18 -0.73
CA ILE A 493 5.99 1.81 0.44
C ILE A 493 5.23 1.91 1.77
N ALA A 494 4.11 2.65 1.81
CA ALA A 494 3.27 2.84 2.99
C ALA A 494 2.45 1.57 3.37
N PHE A 495 2.82 0.39 2.89
CA PHE A 495 2.09 -0.84 3.16
C PHE A 495 2.05 -1.21 4.65
N ALA A 496 3.18 -1.03 5.36
CA ALA A 496 3.27 -1.25 6.80
C ALA A 496 2.21 -0.47 7.60
N THR A 497 1.76 0.69 7.10
CA THR A 497 0.65 1.43 7.71
C THR A 497 -0.71 0.95 7.23
N PHE A 498 -0.89 0.66 5.94
CA PHE A 498 -2.15 0.15 5.35
C PHE A 498 -2.66 -1.10 6.07
N LEU A 499 -1.75 -2.00 6.43
CA LEU A 499 -2.05 -3.25 7.13
C LEU A 499 -2.93 -3.04 8.37
N TYR A 500 -2.63 -2.02 9.18
CA TYR A 500 -3.37 -1.77 10.41
C TYR A 500 -4.63 -0.92 10.22
N ASN A 501 -4.85 -0.34 9.03
CA ASN A 501 -6.15 0.24 8.66
C ASN A 501 -7.11 -0.85 8.20
N ILE A 502 -6.65 -1.80 7.38
CA ILE A 502 -7.51 -2.90 6.93
C ILE A 502 -7.94 -3.78 8.10
N LEU A 503 -7.10 -3.91 9.15
CA LEU A 503 -7.37 -4.68 10.37
C LEU A 503 -8.11 -3.89 11.46
N ASP A 504 -8.27 -2.57 11.31
CA ASP A 504 -8.87 -1.66 12.30
C ASP A 504 -8.23 -1.73 13.71
N TYR A 505 -6.90 -1.81 13.80
CA TYR A 505 -6.18 -1.93 15.07
C TYR A 505 -5.75 -0.58 15.64
N ALA A 506 -5.68 -0.46 16.96
CA ALA A 506 -5.10 0.71 17.61
C ALA A 506 -3.57 0.72 17.42
N VAL A 507 -3.01 1.86 17.04
CA VAL A 507 -1.57 2.01 16.77
C VAL A 507 -1.05 3.30 17.36
N GLY A 508 -0.04 3.20 18.21
CA GLY A 508 0.78 4.31 18.67
C GLY A 508 2.02 4.44 17.82
N VAL A 509 2.55 5.66 17.68
CA VAL A 509 3.88 5.90 17.10
C VAL A 509 4.70 6.73 18.07
N ILE A 510 5.93 6.27 18.29
CA ILE A 510 6.94 6.97 19.09
C ILE A 510 8.20 7.19 18.24
N PRO A 511 8.91 8.32 18.41
CA PRO A 511 10.25 8.49 17.89
C PRO A 511 11.23 7.62 18.68
N VAL A 512 12.19 6.99 18.01
CA VAL A 512 13.16 6.11 18.66
C VAL A 512 14.57 6.63 18.47
N THR A 513 14.97 6.95 17.24
CA THR A 513 16.33 7.37 16.91
C THR A 513 16.29 8.37 15.75
N THR A 514 17.44 8.96 15.44
CA THR A 514 17.68 9.65 14.17
C THR A 514 18.52 8.77 13.24
N VAL A 515 18.53 9.10 11.94
CA VAL A 515 19.41 8.46 10.95
C VAL A 515 20.87 8.83 11.22
N ASP A 516 21.72 7.82 11.30
CA ASP A 516 23.15 7.93 11.52
C ASP A 516 23.89 7.52 10.24
N ARG A 517 24.71 8.40 9.68
CA ARG A 517 25.37 8.17 8.39
C ARG A 517 26.33 6.99 8.40
N GLU A 518 26.90 6.66 9.56
CA GLU A 518 27.89 5.58 9.70
C GLU A 518 27.19 4.26 10.00
N LYS A 519 26.25 4.27 10.97
CA LYS A 519 25.52 3.05 11.38
C LYS A 519 24.49 2.60 10.36
N ASP A 520 23.93 3.54 9.60
CA ASP A 520 22.85 3.27 8.65
C ASP A 520 23.32 3.30 7.19
N ALA A 521 24.63 3.34 6.96
CA ALA A 521 25.18 3.23 5.61
C ALA A 521 24.72 1.91 4.95
N MET A 522 24.16 2.03 3.75
CA MET A 522 23.79 0.86 2.97
C MET A 522 25.04 0.27 2.32
N ASP A 523 25.39 -0.97 2.66
CA ASP A 523 26.48 -1.71 2.05
C ASP A 523 26.30 -1.73 0.51
N PRO A 524 27.24 -1.14 -0.26
CA PRO A 524 27.21 -1.07 -1.71
C PRO A 524 27.05 -2.43 -2.41
N GLU A 525 27.58 -3.51 -1.83
CA GLU A 525 27.49 -4.87 -2.38
C GLU A 525 26.14 -5.54 -2.08
N LEU A 526 25.43 -5.08 -1.04
CA LEU A 526 24.09 -5.54 -0.65
C LEU A 526 22.97 -4.57 -1.08
N ARG A 527 23.31 -3.47 -1.76
CA ARG A 527 22.38 -2.39 -2.17
C ARG A 527 21.13 -2.92 -2.85
N TRP A 528 21.26 -4.00 -3.62
CA TRP A 528 20.10 -4.73 -4.14
C TRP A 528 20.50 -6.09 -4.68
N ASN A 529 19.81 -7.16 -4.26
CA ASN A 529 19.97 -8.49 -4.85
C ASN A 529 18.70 -8.83 -5.67
N PRO A 530 18.74 -8.74 -7.02
CA PRO A 530 17.61 -9.05 -7.92
C PRO A 530 17.13 -10.50 -7.83
N ILE A 531 18.00 -11.39 -7.36
CA ILE A 531 17.89 -12.85 -7.45
C ILE A 531 17.13 -13.41 -6.24
N GLY A 532 16.91 -12.61 -5.18
CA GLY A 532 16.11 -13.01 -4.04
C GLY A 532 14.62 -13.18 -4.37
N ASN A 533 13.94 -14.04 -3.60
CA ASN A 533 12.49 -14.27 -3.67
C ASN A 533 11.73 -13.06 -3.06
N ARG A 534 11.88 -11.88 -3.68
CA ARG A 534 11.34 -10.61 -3.20
C ARG A 534 10.03 -10.28 -3.92
N ASN A 535 9.03 -9.83 -3.15
CA ASN A 535 7.70 -9.62 -3.69
C ASN A 535 7.64 -8.40 -4.61
N PHE A 536 8.26 -7.26 -4.31
CA PHE A 536 8.11 -6.02 -5.10
C PHE A 536 9.45 -5.41 -5.56
N LYS A 537 10.02 -5.96 -6.64
CA LYS A 537 11.39 -5.65 -7.09
C LYS A 537 11.58 -4.22 -7.59
N MET A 538 10.62 -3.66 -8.33
CA MET A 538 10.72 -2.31 -8.88
C MET A 538 10.74 -1.24 -7.78
N LEU A 539 9.93 -1.44 -6.73
CA LEU A 539 9.83 -0.54 -5.59
C LEU A 539 11.16 -0.52 -4.82
N GLU A 540 11.67 -1.69 -4.45
CA GLU A 540 12.95 -1.80 -3.74
C GLU A 540 14.14 -1.33 -4.57
N TRP A 541 14.13 -1.57 -5.89
CA TRP A 541 15.16 -1.06 -6.79
C TRP A 541 15.23 0.46 -6.75
N LYS A 542 14.08 1.14 -6.66
CA LYS A 542 14.03 2.60 -6.53
C LYS A 542 14.46 3.07 -5.13
N CYS A 543 14.12 2.33 -4.08
CA CYS A 543 14.53 2.64 -2.72
C CYS A 543 16.05 2.53 -2.54
N TYR A 544 16.69 1.45 -3.02
CA TYR A 544 18.05 1.07 -2.60
C TYR A 544 19.05 0.80 -3.73
N GLY A 545 18.56 0.50 -4.94
CA GLY A 545 19.37 -0.10 -6.00
C GLY A 545 19.89 0.87 -7.06
N GLY A 546 18.99 1.50 -7.83
CA GLY A 546 19.27 2.16 -9.10
C GLY A 546 20.36 3.25 -9.08
N ARG A 547 20.63 3.88 -10.24
CA ARG A 547 21.70 4.92 -10.35
C ARG A 547 21.62 6.02 -9.28
N ASN A 548 20.39 6.36 -8.88
CA ASN A 548 20.09 7.31 -7.81
C ASN A 548 19.06 6.66 -6.87
N PRO A 549 19.47 5.89 -5.85
CA PRO A 549 18.55 5.34 -4.86
C PRO A 549 17.93 6.46 -4.03
N VAL A 550 16.69 6.27 -3.58
CA VAL A 550 16.04 7.27 -2.72
C VAL A 550 16.61 7.25 -1.30
N TYR A 551 17.05 6.09 -0.81
CA TYR A 551 17.71 5.98 0.47
C TYR A 551 19.19 6.38 0.36
N ASP A 552 19.58 7.39 1.12
CA ASP A 552 20.98 7.78 1.32
C ASP A 552 21.15 8.27 2.77
N ALA A 553 21.92 7.50 3.55
CA ALA A 553 22.16 7.79 4.95
C ALA A 553 22.89 9.13 5.18
N ASN A 554 23.62 9.64 4.18
CA ASN A 554 24.29 10.94 4.28
C ASN A 554 23.30 12.10 4.18
N THR A 555 22.44 12.09 3.15
CA THR A 555 21.44 13.16 2.97
C THR A 555 20.32 13.09 3.97
N MET A 556 20.05 11.89 4.51
CA MET A 556 19.02 11.64 5.52
C MET A 556 19.53 11.76 6.95
N HIS A 557 20.82 11.99 7.18
CA HIS A 557 21.40 12.06 8.51
C HIS A 557 20.69 13.10 9.40
N GLY A 558 20.38 12.73 10.64
CA GLY A 558 19.65 13.58 11.58
C GLY A 558 18.13 13.53 11.42
N LEU A 559 17.58 12.95 10.35
CA LEU A 559 16.13 12.79 10.22
C LEU A 559 15.60 11.83 11.29
N PRO A 560 14.43 12.12 11.89
CA PRO A 560 13.80 11.22 12.86
C PRO A 560 13.39 9.87 12.26
N VAL A 561 13.40 8.85 13.11
CA VAL A 561 12.96 7.49 12.83
C VAL A 561 12.14 6.98 14.01
N GLY A 562 10.86 6.73 13.77
CA GLY A 562 9.92 6.16 14.72
C GLY A 562 9.53 4.72 14.44
N VAL A 563 8.81 4.12 15.39
CA VAL A 563 8.25 2.77 15.31
C VAL A 563 6.75 2.78 15.59
N GLN A 564 6.03 1.81 15.02
CA GLN A 564 4.64 1.55 15.38
C GLN A 564 4.59 0.61 16.58
N ILE A 565 3.65 0.89 17.49
CA ILE A 565 3.28 0.04 18.61
C ILE A 565 1.81 -0.29 18.43
N VAL A 566 1.52 -1.56 18.18
CA VAL A 566 0.20 -2.01 17.74
C VAL A 566 -0.45 -2.85 18.84
N GLY A 567 -1.69 -2.51 19.16
CA GLY A 567 -2.59 -3.29 20.00
C GLY A 567 -3.76 -3.83 19.17
N LYS A 568 -4.68 -4.55 19.80
CA LYS A 568 -5.90 -5.00 19.13
C LYS A 568 -6.88 -3.85 18.96
N ARG A 569 -7.99 -4.16 18.31
CA ARG A 569 -9.12 -3.23 18.20
C ARG A 569 -9.60 -2.79 19.58
N TRP A 570 -9.79 -1.48 19.79
CA TRP A 570 -10.24 -0.85 21.04
C TRP A 570 -9.29 -0.92 22.23
N GLU A 571 -8.02 -1.24 21.99
CA GLU A 571 -6.98 -1.32 23.02
C GLU A 571 -6.11 -0.05 23.07
N GLU A 572 -6.68 1.13 22.80
CA GLU A 572 -5.92 2.40 22.79
C GLU A 572 -5.15 2.64 24.09
N GLU A 573 -5.77 2.37 25.24
CA GLU A 573 -5.15 2.53 26.57
C GLU A 573 -3.96 1.58 26.73
N LYS A 574 -4.12 0.32 26.32
CA LYS A 574 -3.02 -0.67 26.34
C LYS A 574 -1.89 -0.22 25.42
N VAL A 575 -2.21 0.28 24.22
CA VAL A 575 -1.21 0.81 23.27
C VAL A 575 -0.42 1.94 23.91
N ILE A 576 -1.07 2.90 24.58
CA ILE A 576 -0.36 3.94 25.32
C ILE A 576 0.53 3.34 26.42
N GLY A 577 0.04 2.36 27.18
CA GLY A 577 0.86 1.65 28.17
C GLY A 577 2.10 0.98 27.56
N LEU A 578 1.95 0.34 26.39
CA LEU A 578 3.05 -0.27 25.65
C LEU A 578 4.05 0.79 25.17
N MET A 579 3.56 1.94 24.67
CA MET A 579 4.42 3.07 24.30
C MET A 579 5.28 3.53 25.48
N GLN A 580 4.69 3.67 26.67
CA GLN A 580 5.41 4.06 27.88
C GLN A 580 6.46 3.03 28.29
N VAL A 581 6.14 1.73 28.20
CA VAL A 581 7.11 0.66 28.52
C VAL A 581 8.29 0.67 27.54
N VAL A 582 8.03 0.88 26.25
CA VAL A 582 9.11 0.96 25.24
C VAL A 582 9.99 2.19 25.46
N GLU A 583 9.39 3.38 25.67
CA GLU A 583 10.12 4.62 25.93
C GLU A 583 11.00 4.52 27.18
N GLU A 584 10.44 4.01 28.28
CA GLU A 584 11.17 3.84 29.54
C GLU A 584 12.30 2.80 29.42
N SER A 585 12.06 1.71 28.68
CA SER A 585 13.09 0.69 28.42
C SER A 585 14.24 1.26 27.59
N LEU A 586 13.93 2.02 26.54
CA LEU A 586 14.93 2.72 25.72
C LEU A 586 15.74 3.72 26.57
N ARG A 587 15.06 4.49 27.43
CA ARG A 587 15.69 5.45 28.33
C ARG A 587 16.71 4.75 29.24
N ARG A 588 16.30 3.71 29.98
CA ARG A 588 17.18 2.92 30.87
C ARG A 588 18.38 2.32 30.15
N CYS A 589 18.16 1.75 28.96
CA CYS A 589 19.26 1.16 28.20
C CYS A 589 20.31 2.19 27.73
N ARG A 590 19.89 3.44 27.53
CA ARG A 590 20.81 4.56 27.22
C ARG A 590 21.54 5.06 28.46
N THR A 591 20.88 5.09 29.63
CA THR A 591 21.51 5.53 30.89
C THR A 591 22.57 4.55 31.38
N ASP A 592 22.31 3.25 31.23
CA ASP A 592 23.18 2.19 31.75
C ASP A 592 24.37 1.90 30.83
N GLY A 593 24.30 2.35 29.58
CA GLY A 593 25.35 2.20 28.57
C GLY A 593 26.33 3.37 28.48
N ASP A 594 25.95 4.57 28.96
CA ASP A 594 26.81 5.76 28.93
C ASP A 594 26.28 6.84 29.89
N SER A 595 27.02 7.13 30.97
CA SER A 595 26.61 8.11 31.99
C SER A 595 26.57 9.56 31.49
N SER A 596 26.94 9.82 30.24
CA SER A 596 26.85 11.13 29.56
C SER A 596 25.65 11.31 28.64
N ALA A 597 24.92 10.26 28.28
CA ALA A 597 23.89 10.32 27.21
C ALA A 597 22.50 10.81 27.65
N MET A 598 22.27 10.96 28.96
CA MET A 598 20.95 11.30 29.52
C MET A 598 20.45 12.71 29.18
N SER A 599 21.35 13.67 29.00
CA SER A 599 20.95 15.07 28.76
C SER A 599 20.88 15.44 27.29
N GLU A 600 21.43 14.63 26.37
CA GLU A 600 21.53 15.00 24.96
C GLU A 600 20.25 14.64 24.19
N PHE A 601 19.66 13.46 24.35
CA PHE A 601 18.50 13.06 23.52
C PHE A 601 17.20 13.83 23.85
N ALA A 602 16.83 13.96 25.13
CA ALA A 602 15.64 14.74 25.51
C ALA A 602 15.84 16.24 25.29
N ALA A 603 17.09 16.74 25.33
CA ALA A 603 17.39 18.13 25.01
C ALA A 603 17.64 18.39 23.52
N GLU A 604 18.06 17.43 22.69
CA GLU A 604 18.27 17.58 21.23
C GLU A 604 16.98 17.33 20.45
N THR A 605 16.07 16.50 20.95
CA THR A 605 14.73 16.37 20.33
C THR A 605 13.86 17.60 20.60
N VAL A 606 14.23 18.41 21.61
CA VAL A 606 13.53 19.66 22.02
C VAL A 606 14.32 20.92 21.63
N LYS A 607 15.65 20.85 21.51
CA LYS A 607 16.44 21.92 20.91
C LYS A 607 16.34 21.78 19.40
N LEU A 608 15.62 22.72 18.79
CA LEU A 608 15.92 23.10 17.41
C LEU A 608 17.45 23.27 17.31
N PRO A 609 18.12 22.77 16.26
CA PRO A 609 19.36 23.39 15.91
C PRO A 609 19.00 24.84 15.58
N ILE A 610 19.35 25.77 16.48
CA ILE A 610 19.67 27.13 16.05
C ILE A 610 20.86 26.92 15.14
N ILE A 611 20.59 26.73 13.85
CA ILE A 611 21.64 26.75 12.84
C ILE A 611 22.17 28.17 12.91
N GLN A 612 23.31 28.34 13.57
CA GLN A 612 24.11 29.53 13.39
C GLN A 612 24.36 29.66 11.90
N ASP A 613 23.97 30.81 11.36
CA ASP A 613 24.15 31.20 9.98
C ASP A 613 25.59 30.88 9.54
N PRO A 614 25.82 29.92 8.62
CA PRO A 614 27.14 29.74 8.07
C PRO A 614 27.34 30.88 7.06
N ASP A 615 28.14 31.85 7.49
CA ASP A 615 28.72 32.95 6.72
C ASP A 615 27.78 34.12 6.36
N GLU A 616 27.92 35.21 7.12
CA GLU A 616 27.67 36.57 6.65
C GLU A 616 28.47 36.82 5.35
N GLY A 617 27.82 36.59 4.22
CA GLY A 617 28.46 36.67 2.91
C GLY A 617 27.47 36.89 1.78
N ASN A 618 26.90 38.10 1.72
CA ASN A 618 26.15 38.66 0.58
C ASN A 618 24.85 37.93 0.17
N TYR A 619 23.73 38.41 0.71
CA TYR A 619 22.43 38.36 0.01
C TYR A 619 22.53 39.12 -1.32
N VAL A 620 22.86 38.41 -2.40
CA VAL A 620 22.62 38.89 -3.76
C VAL A 620 21.37 38.19 -4.28
N HIS A 621 20.35 38.97 -4.65
CA HIS A 621 19.20 38.47 -5.39
C HIS A 621 19.64 37.49 -6.48
N PRO A 622 18.97 36.34 -6.68
CA PRO A 622 19.34 35.46 -7.78
C PRO A 622 19.21 36.25 -9.09
N PRO A 623 20.28 36.37 -9.90
CA PRO A 623 20.15 37.00 -11.20
C PRO A 623 19.20 36.15 -12.03
N ARG A 624 18.32 36.80 -12.80
CA ARG A 624 17.57 36.17 -13.89
C ARG A 624 18.56 35.41 -14.79
N LYS A 625 18.75 34.11 -14.55
CA LYS A 625 19.55 33.25 -15.42
C LYS A 625 18.71 32.98 -16.67
N THR A 626 19.12 33.61 -17.75
CA THR A 626 18.84 33.17 -19.12
C THR A 626 19.12 31.67 -19.24
N ARG A 627 18.21 30.95 -19.90
CA ARG A 627 18.31 29.50 -20.15
C ARG A 627 19.69 29.15 -20.73
N PRO A 628 20.44 28.20 -20.17
CA PRO A 628 21.62 27.67 -20.84
C PRO A 628 21.18 26.85 -22.08
N ALA A 629 21.90 27.04 -23.19
CA ALA A 629 21.65 26.43 -24.51
C ALA A 629 21.70 24.87 -24.54
N ASN A 630 21.83 24.18 -23.41
CA ASN A 630 21.85 22.72 -23.34
C ASN A 630 20.46 22.05 -23.29
N THR A 631 19.38 22.82 -23.12
CA THR A 631 18.00 22.28 -23.24
C THR A 631 17.61 21.90 -24.68
N ALA A 632 18.30 22.43 -25.70
CA ALA A 632 18.00 22.07 -27.09
C ALA A 632 18.52 20.66 -27.46
N ARG A 633 19.67 20.23 -26.91
CA ARG A 633 20.24 18.89 -27.14
C ARG A 633 19.47 17.79 -26.40
N ASN A 634 19.02 18.05 -25.17
CA ASN A 634 18.23 17.09 -24.41
C ASN A 634 16.80 16.94 -24.94
N ASN A 635 16.19 18.02 -25.46
CA ASN A 635 14.90 17.93 -26.13
C ASN A 635 14.99 17.24 -27.50
N LEU A 636 16.13 17.35 -28.20
CA LEU A 636 16.35 16.59 -29.44
C LEU A 636 16.49 15.09 -29.16
N ASN A 637 17.21 14.71 -28.10
CA ASN A 637 17.36 13.31 -27.67
C ASN A 637 16.06 12.72 -27.10
N LEU A 638 15.23 13.50 -26.40
CA LEU A 638 13.93 13.04 -25.90
C LEU A 638 12.91 12.88 -27.03
N LYS A 639 12.93 13.78 -28.03
CA LYS A 639 12.09 13.67 -29.24
C LYS A 639 12.50 12.48 -30.11
N LEU A 640 13.81 12.25 -30.26
CA LEU A 640 14.37 11.04 -30.89
C LEU A 640 14.04 9.75 -30.13
N PHE A 641 13.94 9.79 -28.80
CA PHE A 641 13.56 8.63 -27.98
C PHE A 641 12.06 8.32 -28.07
N THR A 642 11.20 9.33 -28.08
CA THR A 642 9.76 9.16 -28.34
C THR A 642 9.48 8.72 -29.78
N ASP A 643 10.29 9.15 -30.74
CA ASP A 643 10.17 8.75 -32.15
C ASP A 643 10.68 7.31 -32.36
N ALA A 644 11.73 6.88 -31.64
CA ALA A 644 12.20 5.50 -31.65
C ALA A 644 11.22 4.53 -30.95
N PHE A 645 10.61 4.96 -29.83
CA PHE A 645 9.60 4.17 -29.12
C PHE A 645 8.30 4.07 -29.92
N SER A 646 7.90 5.13 -30.63
CA SER A 646 6.75 5.09 -31.53
C SER A 646 7.01 4.18 -32.74
N LEU A 647 8.22 4.21 -33.31
CA LEU A 647 8.58 3.33 -34.43
C LEU A 647 8.62 1.84 -34.02
N GLN A 648 9.22 1.51 -32.86
CA GLN A 648 9.20 0.14 -32.32
C GLN A 648 7.79 -0.33 -31.95
N PHE A 649 6.96 0.57 -31.41
CA PHE A 649 5.56 0.30 -31.12
C PHE A 649 4.75 0.02 -32.40
N TRP A 650 4.95 0.79 -33.48
CA TRP A 650 4.27 0.59 -34.76
C TRP A 650 4.76 -0.65 -35.51
N ILE A 651 6.06 -0.99 -35.42
CA ILE A 651 6.61 -2.24 -35.96
C ILE A 651 6.06 -3.44 -35.20
N GLY A 652 6.04 -3.38 -33.86
CA GLY A 652 5.45 -4.41 -33.01
C GLY A 652 3.95 -4.61 -33.27
N LEU A 653 3.20 -3.52 -33.41
CA LEU A 653 1.78 -3.55 -33.75
C LEU A 653 1.54 -4.10 -35.17
N GLY A 654 2.39 -3.77 -36.13
CA GLY A 654 2.35 -4.32 -37.49
C GLY A 654 2.60 -5.83 -37.52
N CYS A 655 3.63 -6.32 -36.83
CA CYS A 655 3.90 -7.75 -36.71
C CYS A 655 2.77 -8.49 -35.99
N PHE A 656 2.22 -7.90 -34.93
CA PHE A 656 1.11 -8.48 -34.15
C PHE A 656 -0.20 -8.59 -34.94
N LEU A 657 -0.53 -7.56 -35.75
CA LEU A 657 -1.71 -7.57 -36.63
C LEU A 657 -1.57 -8.55 -37.80
N THR A 658 -0.34 -8.79 -38.28
CA THR A 658 -0.06 -9.75 -39.35
C THR A 658 -0.21 -11.21 -38.87
N ILE A 659 0.06 -11.46 -37.57
CA ILE A 659 -0.08 -12.79 -36.95
C ILE A 659 -1.54 -13.12 -36.61
N LEU A 660 -2.36 -12.11 -36.26
CA LEU A 660 -3.76 -12.29 -35.86
C LEU A 660 -4.77 -12.35 -37.03
N MET A 661 -4.37 -12.00 -38.25
CA MET A 661 -5.24 -12.01 -39.43
C MET A 661 -4.59 -12.73 -40.62
N PRO A 662 -4.61 -14.07 -40.68
CA PRO A 662 -4.15 -14.80 -41.85
C PRO A 662 -5.17 -14.62 -42.98
N GLY A 663 -4.92 -13.72 -43.94
CA GLY A 663 -5.73 -13.60 -45.15
C GLY A 663 -5.83 -12.23 -45.83
N THR A 664 -5.30 -11.15 -45.24
CA THR A 664 -5.44 -9.80 -45.83
C THR A 664 -4.19 -9.37 -46.62
N TYR A 665 -4.10 -9.83 -47.87
CA TYR A 665 -3.07 -9.44 -48.86
C TYR A 665 -3.22 -7.99 -49.39
N ARG A 666 -3.47 -6.99 -48.54
CA ARG A 666 -3.59 -5.58 -48.97
C ARG A 666 -2.94 -4.54 -48.04
N VAL A 667 -1.87 -4.89 -47.32
CA VAL A 667 -1.06 -3.91 -46.55
C VAL A 667 0.43 -3.90 -46.97
N VAL A 668 0.74 -4.35 -48.19
CA VAL A 668 2.14 -4.51 -48.64
C VAL A 668 2.85 -3.25 -49.21
N PRO A 669 2.23 -2.09 -49.54
CA PRO A 669 3.04 -0.98 -50.08
C PRO A 669 3.79 -0.15 -49.02
N PHE A 670 3.42 -0.21 -47.73
CA PHE A 670 3.95 0.73 -46.73
C PHE A 670 5.30 0.30 -46.12
N ILE A 671 5.59 -1.00 -46.10
CA ILE A 671 6.82 -1.55 -45.48
C ILE A 671 8.00 -1.57 -46.48
N ALA A 672 7.72 -1.70 -47.78
CA ALA A 672 8.76 -1.80 -48.82
C ALA A 672 9.51 -0.48 -49.09
N LEU A 673 8.92 0.67 -48.75
CA LEU A 673 9.54 2.00 -48.97
C LEU A 673 10.47 2.46 -47.84
N TRP A 674 10.38 1.89 -46.64
CA TRP A 674 11.13 2.35 -45.46
C TRP A 674 12.31 1.46 -45.06
N ALA A 675 12.31 0.19 -45.48
CA ALA A 675 13.41 -0.74 -45.20
C ALA A 675 14.78 -0.29 -45.74
N PRO A 676 14.92 0.33 -46.94
CA PRO A 676 16.22 0.77 -47.44
C PRO A 676 16.79 1.98 -46.67
N LEU A 677 15.93 2.82 -46.09
CA LEU A 677 16.32 4.02 -45.34
C LEU A 677 16.77 3.68 -43.92
N ALA A 678 16.09 2.73 -43.27
CA ALA A 678 16.47 2.20 -41.96
C ALA A 678 17.81 1.44 -42.02
N PHE A 679 18.08 0.71 -43.11
CA PHE A 679 19.34 0.00 -43.31
C PHE A 679 20.52 0.96 -43.54
N LYS A 680 20.30 2.08 -44.26
CA LYS A 680 21.30 3.15 -44.41
C LYS A 680 21.62 3.86 -43.09
N MET A 681 20.62 4.09 -42.23
CA MET A 681 20.84 4.70 -40.91
C MET A 681 21.54 3.76 -39.93
N LEU A 682 21.32 2.45 -40.03
CA LEU A 682 21.98 1.46 -39.18
C LEU A 682 23.45 1.22 -39.59
N ALA A 683 23.75 1.27 -40.90
CA ALA A 683 25.11 1.13 -41.43
C ALA A 683 26.03 2.31 -41.04
N VAL A 684 25.50 3.52 -40.94
CA VAL A 684 26.23 4.71 -40.47
C VAL A 684 26.45 4.69 -38.94
N ARG A 685 25.56 4.04 -38.19
CA ARG A 685 25.60 4.00 -36.71
C ARG A 685 26.46 2.86 -36.14
N THR A 686 26.73 1.82 -36.92
CA THR A 686 27.50 0.63 -36.51
C THR A 686 28.94 0.60 -37.04
N GLY A 687 29.36 1.61 -37.81
CA GLY A 687 30.73 1.71 -38.31
C GLY A 687 31.11 0.68 -39.37
N LEU A 688 30.13 0.03 -40.03
CA LEU A 688 30.33 -1.06 -40.99
C LEU A 688 30.86 -0.62 -42.38
N ILE A 689 31.32 0.62 -42.53
CA ILE A 689 32.04 1.10 -43.72
C ILE A 689 33.24 1.93 -43.25
N SER A 690 34.42 1.32 -43.22
CA SER A 690 35.71 2.01 -43.15
C SER A 690 36.36 2.00 -44.53
N ASN A 691 36.66 3.18 -45.09
CA ASN A 691 37.41 3.35 -46.35
C ASN A 691 38.93 3.11 -46.10
N PRO A 692 39.76 2.91 -47.14
CA PRO A 692 40.72 1.81 -47.23
C PRO A 692 42.15 2.28 -46.92
N HIS A 693 43.03 1.38 -46.50
CA HIS A 693 44.42 1.25 -46.99
C HIS A 693 45.19 0.17 -46.20
N VAL A 694 45.52 -0.91 -46.92
CA VAL A 694 46.85 -1.53 -47.02
C VAL A 694 47.49 -2.11 -45.74
N ALA A 695 47.39 -3.43 -45.58
CA ALA A 695 48.46 -4.42 -45.83
C ALA A 695 48.47 -5.59 -44.83
N GLY A 696 48.47 -6.81 -45.37
CA GLY A 696 49.34 -7.87 -44.87
C GLY A 696 48.69 -9.02 -44.08
N ILE A 697 48.58 -10.15 -44.80
CA ILE A 697 48.83 -11.54 -44.36
C ILE A 697 47.60 -12.48 -44.46
N GLN A 698 47.87 -13.60 -45.14
CA GLN A 698 46.97 -14.55 -45.78
C GLN A 698 46.22 -15.53 -44.84
N PRO A 699 45.13 -16.17 -45.34
CA PRO A 699 44.27 -17.06 -44.57
C PRO A 699 44.79 -18.51 -44.56
N LYS A 700 44.72 -19.18 -43.40
CA LYS A 700 44.80 -20.65 -43.32
C LYS A 700 43.38 -21.25 -43.27
N ARG A 701 43.04 -21.96 -44.34
CA ARG A 701 41.98 -22.97 -44.42
C ARG A 701 42.49 -24.29 -43.82
N THR A 702 41.69 -24.89 -42.96
CA THR A 702 41.52 -26.33 -42.68
C THR A 702 40.35 -26.43 -41.70
N ALA A 703 39.44 -27.39 -41.66
CA ALA A 703 38.85 -28.36 -42.59
C ALA A 703 37.53 -28.80 -41.87
N ALA A 704 36.57 -29.34 -42.60
CA ALA A 704 35.22 -29.63 -42.11
C ALA A 704 35.07 -30.96 -41.32
N HIS A 705 34.03 -30.97 -40.46
CA HIS A 705 33.21 -32.10 -39.93
C HIS A 705 33.74 -32.99 -38.79
N PRO A 706 32.86 -33.70 -38.04
CA PRO A 706 31.58 -33.27 -37.41
C PRO A 706 31.42 -33.80 -35.96
N GLU A 707 30.29 -33.45 -35.32
CA GLU A 707 29.71 -34.10 -34.11
C GLU A 707 30.48 -33.93 -32.79
N GLY A 708 29.93 -33.06 -31.93
CA GLY A 708 30.36 -32.87 -30.55
C GLY A 708 29.16 -32.61 -29.64
N ASP A 709 28.84 -33.64 -28.87
CA ASP A 709 28.12 -33.70 -27.59
C ASP A 709 27.58 -32.39 -27.01
N MET A 710 26.25 -32.31 -26.91
CA MET A 710 25.57 -31.47 -25.92
C MET A 710 25.14 -32.39 -24.76
N SER A 711 25.88 -32.31 -23.66
CA SER A 711 25.52 -32.90 -22.38
C SER A 711 24.20 -32.29 -21.89
N VAL A 712 23.12 -33.09 -21.92
CA VAL A 712 21.82 -32.74 -21.38
C VAL A 712 21.85 -32.97 -19.86
N MET A 713 21.76 -31.88 -19.09
CA MET A 713 21.41 -31.94 -17.67
C MET A 713 19.99 -32.46 -17.52
N ILE A 714 19.86 -33.63 -16.88
CA ILE A 714 18.59 -34.25 -16.51
C ILE A 714 18.01 -33.50 -15.30
N PHE A 715 16.89 -32.80 -15.47
CA PHE A 715 16.05 -32.37 -14.35
C PHE A 715 15.11 -33.52 -13.98
N GLY A 716 15.45 -34.25 -12.91
CA GLY A 716 14.54 -35.23 -12.31
C GLY A 716 13.33 -34.53 -11.68
N ALA A 717 12.13 -34.99 -12.03
CA ALA A 717 10.90 -34.57 -11.38
C ALA A 717 10.87 -35.14 -9.94
N ARG A 718 11.06 -34.28 -8.93
CA ARG A 718 10.69 -34.62 -7.55
C ARG A 718 9.20 -34.34 -7.38
N ALA A 719 8.42 -35.37 -7.04
CA ALA A 719 7.11 -35.20 -6.45
C ALA A 719 7.28 -34.35 -5.18
N ASN A 720 6.84 -33.09 -5.21
CA ASN A 720 6.75 -32.28 -4.00
C ASN A 720 5.62 -32.85 -3.15
N GLY A 721 5.99 -33.65 -2.15
CA GLY A 721 5.10 -34.24 -1.17
C GLY A 721 4.32 -33.17 -0.41
N TRP A 722 3.10 -32.90 -0.85
CA TRP A 722 2.14 -32.03 -0.16
C TRP A 722 0.99 -32.79 0.51
N LEU A 723 1.10 -34.13 0.59
CA LEU A 723 0.08 -34.98 1.24
C LEU A 723 0.61 -35.77 2.45
N GLY A 724 1.93 -35.97 2.57
CA GLY A 724 2.52 -36.65 3.73
C GLY A 724 2.49 -35.86 5.04
N ALA A 725 2.07 -34.59 5.02
CA ALA A 725 2.06 -33.72 6.18
C ALA A 725 0.69 -33.59 6.87
N LEU A 726 -0.39 -34.16 6.30
CA LEU A 726 -1.75 -33.90 6.78
C LEU A 726 -2.56 -35.13 7.21
N ASP A 727 -2.15 -36.36 6.89
CA ASP A 727 -2.76 -37.58 7.46
C ASP A 727 -1.86 -38.83 7.22
N PRO A 728 -1.45 -39.59 8.25
CA PRO A 728 -0.61 -40.79 8.10
C PRO A 728 -1.25 -41.91 7.25
N ASP A 729 -2.58 -41.98 7.21
CA ASP A 729 -3.32 -43.08 6.55
C ASP A 729 -3.25 -43.02 5.00
N PHE A 730 -2.68 -41.96 4.41
CA PHE A 730 -2.61 -41.75 2.96
C PHE A 730 -1.18 -41.78 2.37
N GLN A 731 -0.16 -42.20 3.13
CA GLN A 731 1.22 -42.31 2.62
C GLN A 731 1.37 -43.34 1.49
N TRP A 732 0.56 -44.39 1.48
CA TRP A 732 0.61 -45.47 0.47
C TRP A 732 0.15 -45.01 -0.93
N ALA A 733 -0.76 -44.04 -1.02
CA ALA A 733 -1.24 -43.50 -2.30
C ALA A 733 -0.15 -42.72 -3.05
N GLY A 734 0.73 -42.04 -2.31
CA GLY A 734 1.93 -41.42 -2.88
C GLY A 734 2.93 -42.45 -3.42
N GLN A 735 3.07 -43.60 -2.75
CA GLN A 735 3.98 -44.67 -3.16
C GLN A 735 3.52 -45.38 -4.45
N ILE A 736 2.22 -45.69 -4.59
CA ILE A 736 1.67 -46.30 -5.82
C ILE A 736 1.89 -45.40 -7.05
N LEU A 737 1.77 -44.09 -6.85
CA LEU A 737 1.98 -43.10 -7.90
C LEU A 737 3.46 -42.97 -8.27
N ASP A 738 4.34 -42.96 -7.28
CA ASP A 738 5.79 -42.90 -7.47
C ASP A 738 6.32 -44.16 -8.19
N GLU A 739 5.76 -45.33 -7.90
CA GLU A 739 6.06 -46.57 -8.64
C GLU A 739 5.53 -46.54 -10.08
N SER A 740 4.32 -46.02 -10.28
CA SER A 740 3.72 -45.89 -11.63
C SER A 740 4.53 -44.94 -12.53
N LEU A 741 5.10 -43.87 -11.96
CA LEU A 741 5.99 -42.93 -12.67
C LEU A 741 7.38 -43.55 -12.95
N LYS A 742 7.92 -44.35 -12.03
CA LYS A 742 9.19 -45.08 -12.23
C LYS A 742 9.13 -46.13 -13.35
N VAL A 743 7.97 -46.72 -13.60
CA VAL A 743 7.76 -47.64 -14.74
C VAL A 743 7.79 -46.89 -16.07
N LEU A 744 7.34 -45.63 -16.10
CA LEU A 744 7.34 -44.79 -17.29
C LEU A 744 8.73 -44.22 -17.62
N ASP A 745 9.54 -43.90 -16.62
CA ASP A 745 10.92 -43.41 -16.80
C ASP A 745 11.90 -44.47 -17.31
N ASN A 746 11.59 -45.77 -17.14
CA ASN A 746 12.52 -46.87 -17.46
C ASN A 746 12.21 -47.65 -18.75
N ASP A 747 11.23 -47.24 -19.55
CA ASP A 747 10.95 -47.88 -20.86
C ASP A 747 11.67 -47.11 -22.00
N PRO A 748 12.73 -47.68 -22.61
CA PRO A 748 13.50 -47.03 -23.68
C PRO A 748 12.71 -46.82 -24.97
N ASN A 749 11.58 -47.52 -25.15
CA ASN A 749 10.73 -47.43 -26.35
C ASN A 749 9.53 -46.49 -26.18
N SER A 750 9.37 -45.86 -25.02
CA SER A 750 8.19 -45.03 -24.74
C SER A 750 8.18 -43.70 -25.52
N GLY A 751 9.34 -43.16 -25.90
CA GLY A 751 9.44 -41.88 -26.61
C GLY A 751 8.91 -40.68 -25.79
N LEU A 752 8.81 -40.81 -24.47
CA LEU A 752 8.19 -39.84 -23.57
C LEU A 752 9.25 -38.96 -22.88
N ILE A 753 9.57 -37.81 -23.46
CA ILE A 753 10.26 -36.71 -22.77
C ILE A 753 9.24 -35.59 -22.52
N GLY A 754 9.02 -35.23 -21.25
CA GLY A 754 8.40 -33.98 -20.83
C GLY A 754 6.87 -33.91 -20.89
N TYR A 755 6.19 -34.38 -19.85
CA TYR A 755 4.76 -34.11 -19.61
C TYR A 755 4.58 -33.36 -18.29
N GLU A 756 3.72 -32.33 -18.29
CA GLU A 756 3.18 -31.72 -17.08
C GLU A 756 1.75 -32.22 -16.88
N CYS A 757 1.53 -33.04 -15.84
CA CYS A 757 0.20 -33.37 -15.37
C CYS A 757 -0.03 -32.74 -13.99
N TYR A 758 -1.26 -32.36 -13.71
CA TYR A 758 -1.67 -31.90 -12.38
C TYR A 758 -2.60 -32.94 -11.79
N LEU A 759 -2.37 -33.30 -10.54
CA LEU A 759 -3.18 -34.25 -9.79
C LEU A 759 -3.86 -33.54 -8.64
N THR A 760 -5.15 -33.77 -8.47
CA THR A 760 -5.88 -33.36 -7.26
C THR A 760 -6.65 -34.54 -6.71
N THR A 761 -6.68 -34.69 -5.39
CA THR A 761 -7.44 -35.75 -4.71
C THR A 761 -8.56 -35.14 -3.89
N GLU A 762 -9.75 -35.71 -3.96
CA GLU A 762 -10.91 -35.32 -3.16
C GLU A 762 -11.47 -36.53 -2.41
N ARG A 763 -11.79 -36.37 -1.12
CA ARG A 763 -12.44 -37.42 -0.33
C ARG A 763 -13.93 -37.42 -0.65
N ALA A 764 -14.41 -38.47 -1.32
CA ALA A 764 -15.80 -38.59 -1.75
C ALA A 764 -16.74 -39.12 -0.64
N SER A 765 -16.23 -40.00 0.23
CA SER A 765 -16.90 -40.48 1.46
C SER A 765 -15.90 -41.15 2.41
N ASN A 766 -16.36 -41.75 3.53
CA ASN A 766 -15.48 -42.35 4.55
C ASN A 766 -14.51 -43.40 3.97
N ASN A 767 -14.93 -44.14 2.94
CA ASN A 767 -14.17 -45.23 2.31
C ASN A 767 -13.80 -44.97 0.84
N TRP A 768 -14.02 -43.74 0.32
CA TRP A 768 -13.83 -43.45 -1.10
C TRP A 768 -12.97 -42.22 -1.35
N ILE A 769 -11.97 -42.37 -2.22
CA ILE A 769 -11.06 -41.30 -2.66
C ILE A 769 -11.17 -41.16 -4.17
N MET A 770 -11.32 -39.93 -4.64
CA MET A 770 -11.36 -39.57 -6.05
C MET A 770 -10.06 -38.89 -6.45
N VAL A 771 -9.40 -39.41 -7.48
CA VAL A 771 -8.18 -38.83 -8.05
C VAL A 771 -8.51 -38.21 -9.40
N HIS A 772 -8.18 -36.92 -9.54
CA HIS A 772 -8.37 -36.15 -10.76
C HIS A 772 -7.03 -35.96 -11.45
N THR A 773 -6.92 -36.39 -12.71
CA THR A 773 -5.73 -36.15 -13.52
C THR A 773 -6.03 -35.13 -14.60
N TYR A 774 -5.23 -34.07 -14.65
CA TYR A 774 -5.36 -32.97 -15.61
C TYR A 774 -4.16 -32.94 -16.55
N PHE A 775 -4.44 -32.98 -17.85
CA PHE A 775 -3.43 -32.87 -18.91
C PHE A 775 -3.45 -31.49 -19.56
N ARG A 776 -2.26 -30.96 -19.87
CA ARG A 776 -2.10 -29.64 -20.48
C ARG A 776 -2.59 -29.60 -21.94
N THR A 777 -2.49 -30.71 -22.66
CA THR A 777 -3.03 -30.88 -24.02
C THR A 777 -3.76 -32.22 -24.18
N ALA A 778 -4.68 -32.30 -25.15
CA ALA A 778 -5.35 -33.55 -25.51
C ALA A 778 -4.39 -34.60 -26.09
N GLU A 779 -3.26 -34.16 -26.67
CA GLU A 779 -2.20 -35.03 -27.17
C GLU A 779 -1.46 -35.72 -25.99
N ASP A 780 -1.26 -35.01 -24.89
CA ASP A 780 -0.64 -35.57 -23.67
C ASP A 780 -1.55 -36.59 -22.99
N ALA A 781 -2.85 -36.29 -22.89
CA ALA A 781 -3.87 -37.23 -22.42
C ALA A 781 -3.92 -38.49 -23.30
N TYR A 782 -3.83 -38.32 -24.63
CA TYR A 782 -3.80 -39.41 -25.60
C TYR A 782 -2.57 -40.31 -25.45
N ARG A 783 -1.39 -39.73 -25.21
CA ARG A 783 -0.14 -40.48 -25.02
C ARG A 783 -0.13 -41.25 -23.69
N PHE A 784 -0.63 -40.63 -22.62
CA PHE A 784 -0.83 -41.29 -21.32
C PHE A 784 -1.83 -42.47 -21.40
N ALA A 785 -2.92 -42.31 -22.15
CA ALA A 785 -3.88 -43.40 -22.35
C ALA A 785 -3.29 -44.58 -23.13
N ARG A 786 -2.25 -44.36 -23.96
CA ARG A 786 -1.58 -45.42 -24.75
C ARG A 786 -0.51 -46.20 -23.99
N THR A 787 0.09 -45.64 -22.94
CA THR A 787 1.05 -46.34 -22.08
C THR A 787 0.39 -47.35 -21.14
N LEU A 788 -0.93 -47.27 -20.95
CA LEU A 788 -1.72 -48.25 -20.18
C LEU A 788 -1.95 -49.59 -20.90
N ARG A 789 -1.17 -49.91 -21.95
CA ARG A 789 -1.14 -51.26 -22.56
C ARG A 789 -0.33 -52.20 -21.66
N PRO A 790 -0.64 -53.51 -21.63
CA PRO A 790 -0.01 -54.43 -20.71
C PRO A 790 1.48 -54.60 -21.06
N VAL A 791 2.36 -54.02 -20.24
CA VAL A 791 3.76 -54.43 -20.16
C VAL A 791 3.76 -55.74 -19.37
N GLY A 792 4.24 -56.82 -19.98
CA GLY A 792 4.20 -58.16 -19.41
C GLY A 792 4.93 -58.21 -18.06
N GLY A 793 4.16 -58.26 -16.98
CA GLY A 793 4.63 -58.51 -15.63
C GLY A 793 4.36 -59.96 -15.22
N THR A 794 5.23 -60.51 -14.39
CA THR A 794 5.17 -61.86 -13.81
C THR A 794 3.82 -62.16 -13.14
N PRO A 795 3.33 -63.42 -13.19
CA PRO A 795 2.07 -63.81 -12.56
C PRO A 795 2.12 -63.57 -11.05
N GLY A 796 1.18 -62.76 -10.53
CA GLY A 796 1.04 -62.46 -9.10
C GLY A 796 1.13 -60.99 -8.71
N SER A 797 1.40 -60.05 -9.63
CA SER A 797 1.30 -58.61 -9.34
C SER A 797 -0.09 -58.05 -9.67
N PRO A 798 -0.57 -57.00 -8.95
CA PRO A 798 -1.86 -56.35 -9.21
C PRO A 798 -1.99 -55.70 -10.61
N LEU A 799 -0.93 -55.72 -11.43
CA LEU A 799 -0.82 -55.01 -12.70
C LEU A 799 -1.05 -55.89 -13.94
N ALA A 800 -1.31 -57.20 -13.79
CA ALA A 800 -1.23 -58.15 -14.91
C ALA A 800 -2.37 -58.11 -15.94
N HIS A 801 -3.51 -57.41 -15.73
CA HIS A 801 -4.65 -57.50 -16.65
C HIS A 801 -5.39 -56.16 -16.85
N ARG A 802 -4.94 -55.34 -17.81
CA ARG A 802 -5.69 -54.17 -18.32
C ARG A 802 -5.80 -54.20 -19.85
N LYS A 803 -7.03 -54.11 -20.36
CA LYS A 803 -7.34 -53.91 -21.78
C LYS A 803 -8.22 -52.67 -21.90
N VAL A 804 -7.65 -51.55 -22.35
CA VAL A 804 -8.40 -50.30 -22.60
C VAL A 804 -8.81 -50.27 -24.07
N ILE A 805 -10.11 -50.24 -24.35
CA ILE A 805 -10.68 -50.05 -25.69
C ILE A 805 -11.32 -48.65 -25.72
N GLY A 806 -10.72 -47.72 -26.46
CA GLY A 806 -11.24 -46.37 -26.66
C GLY A 806 -11.74 -46.15 -28.11
N ASN A 807 -12.94 -45.61 -28.28
CA ASN A 807 -13.48 -45.16 -29.57
C ASN A 807 -13.21 -43.66 -29.79
N TYR A 808 -12.90 -43.27 -31.04
CA TYR A 808 -12.34 -41.96 -31.40
C TYR A 808 -13.33 -41.04 -32.12
N TRP A 809 -13.31 -39.73 -31.81
CA TRP A 809 -13.94 -38.67 -32.62
C TRP A 809 -13.00 -37.45 -32.74
N ARG A 810 -12.75 -36.99 -33.97
CA ARG A 810 -11.85 -35.86 -34.28
C ARG A 810 -12.68 -34.59 -34.54
N ARG A 811 -12.41 -33.48 -33.84
CA ARG A 811 -12.91 -32.15 -34.26
C ARG A 811 -11.87 -31.05 -34.09
N LYS A 812 -11.74 -30.21 -35.12
CA LYS A 812 -10.88 -29.02 -35.16
C LYS A 812 -11.44 -27.93 -34.25
N ASN A 813 -10.56 -27.31 -33.47
CA ASN A 813 -10.74 -26.07 -32.70
C ASN A 813 -11.66 -26.13 -31.46
N SER A 814 -11.13 -26.64 -30.35
CA SER A 814 -11.50 -26.22 -28.98
C SER A 814 -10.41 -26.69 -28.00
N ALA A 815 -9.93 -25.82 -27.11
CA ALA A 815 -9.08 -26.25 -26.00
C ALA A 815 -9.92 -27.15 -25.08
N CYS A 816 -9.67 -28.46 -25.10
CA CYS A 816 -10.31 -29.39 -24.19
C CYS A 816 -9.30 -29.89 -23.15
N LEU A 817 -9.68 -29.73 -21.90
CA LEU A 817 -9.09 -30.37 -20.72
C LEU A 817 -9.89 -31.67 -20.52
N GLU A 818 -9.32 -32.81 -20.88
CA GLU A 818 -9.95 -34.11 -20.60
C GLU A 818 -9.67 -34.48 -19.14
N LEU A 819 -10.74 -34.69 -18.36
CA LEU A 819 -10.66 -35.17 -16.99
C LEU A 819 -10.80 -36.69 -16.98
N PHE A 820 -9.79 -37.37 -16.46
CA PHE A 820 -9.91 -38.75 -16.02
C PHE A 820 -10.13 -38.77 -14.51
N HIS A 821 -11.15 -39.50 -14.09
CA HIS A 821 -11.46 -39.71 -12.69
C HIS A 821 -11.31 -41.19 -12.36
N GLU A 822 -10.47 -41.48 -11.37
CA GLU A 822 -10.40 -42.79 -10.73
C GLU A 822 -11.01 -42.69 -9.33
N LEU A 823 -11.98 -43.57 -9.04
CA LEU A 823 -12.53 -43.77 -7.70
C LEU A 823 -11.92 -45.03 -7.10
N TYR A 824 -11.46 -44.91 -5.86
CA TYR A 824 -10.95 -46.04 -5.08
C TYR A 824 -11.88 -46.31 -3.90
N GLU A 825 -12.43 -47.52 -3.80
CA GLU A 825 -13.11 -48.03 -2.59
C GLU A 825 -12.07 -48.72 -1.72
N ILE A 826 -12.04 -48.34 -0.44
CA ILE A 826 -11.22 -48.97 0.58
C ILE A 826 -12.12 -49.95 1.35
N LYS A 827 -11.90 -51.24 1.14
CA LYS A 827 -12.59 -52.32 1.86
C LYS A 827 -11.55 -53.34 2.33
N ASP A 828 -11.57 -53.65 3.63
CA ASP A 828 -10.73 -54.69 4.26
C ASP A 828 -9.21 -54.57 3.94
N GLY A 829 -8.69 -53.34 3.80
CA GLY A 829 -7.28 -53.08 3.53
C GLY A 829 -6.83 -53.25 2.07
N ALA A 830 -7.75 -53.48 1.14
CA ALA A 830 -7.48 -53.54 -0.31
C ALA A 830 -8.19 -52.38 -1.06
N ALA A 831 -7.52 -51.85 -2.09
CA ALA A 831 -8.04 -50.77 -2.93
C ALA A 831 -8.72 -51.32 -4.19
N HIS A 832 -10.01 -51.04 -4.36
CA HIS A 832 -10.79 -51.44 -5.53
C HIS A 832 -11.04 -50.22 -6.44
N SER A 833 -10.67 -50.30 -7.72
CA SER A 833 -10.73 -49.14 -8.64
C SER A 833 -11.95 -49.18 -9.56
N VAL A 834 -12.66 -48.05 -9.66
CA VAL A 834 -13.75 -47.83 -10.64
C VAL A 834 -13.37 -46.68 -11.57
N TYR A 835 -13.57 -46.88 -12.88
CA TYR A 835 -13.20 -45.95 -13.93
C TYR A 835 -14.44 -45.25 -14.51
N TYR A 836 -14.40 -43.92 -14.60
CA TYR A 836 -15.38 -43.19 -15.40
C TYR A 836 -14.76 -42.02 -16.18
N ASN A 837 -15.37 -41.74 -17.34
CA ASN A 837 -15.03 -40.60 -18.17
C ASN A 837 -16.28 -39.69 -18.29
N SER A 838 -16.15 -38.44 -17.87
CA SER A 838 -17.21 -37.44 -18.06
C SER A 838 -16.87 -36.53 -19.22
N SER A 839 -17.55 -36.71 -20.36
CA SER A 839 -17.56 -35.70 -21.42
C SER A 839 -18.55 -34.57 -21.05
N GLY A 840 -18.19 -33.31 -21.30
CA GLY A 840 -18.92 -32.12 -20.85
C GLY A 840 -20.35 -31.92 -21.39
N TRP A 841 -20.99 -32.95 -21.97
CA TRP A 841 -22.29 -32.88 -22.63
C TRP A 841 -23.34 -33.89 -22.11
N GLY A 842 -23.16 -34.48 -20.93
CA GLY A 842 -24.24 -35.24 -20.25
C GLY A 842 -24.39 -36.72 -20.66
N LEU A 843 -23.35 -37.31 -21.25
CA LEU A 843 -23.24 -38.75 -21.44
C LEU A 843 -22.05 -39.27 -20.63
N SER A 844 -22.31 -40.23 -19.74
CA SER A 844 -21.32 -40.88 -18.87
C SER A 844 -21.42 -42.39 -19.05
N ASN A 845 -20.29 -43.03 -19.33
CA ASN A 845 -20.19 -44.49 -19.34
C ASN A 845 -19.55 -44.92 -18.01
N LEU A 846 -20.25 -45.79 -17.27
CA LEU A 846 -19.76 -46.38 -16.03
C LEU A 846 -19.36 -47.84 -16.31
N TRP A 847 -18.12 -48.19 -16.00
CA TRP A 847 -17.61 -49.55 -16.15
C TRP A 847 -17.38 -50.14 -14.76
N TYR A 848 -18.17 -51.16 -14.41
CA TYR A 848 -18.06 -51.85 -13.13
C TYR A 848 -17.46 -53.24 -13.34
N LYS A 849 -16.49 -53.59 -12.50
CA LYS A 849 -15.89 -54.93 -12.42
C LYS A 849 -16.57 -55.67 -11.27
N GLU A 850 -17.29 -56.75 -11.56
CA GLU A 850 -17.86 -57.59 -10.50
C GLU A 850 -16.73 -58.28 -9.70
N PRO A 851 -16.89 -58.50 -8.39
CA PRO A 851 -15.92 -59.24 -7.60
C PRO A 851 -15.77 -60.66 -8.16
N CYS A 852 -14.54 -61.11 -8.36
CA CYS A 852 -14.29 -62.54 -8.50
C CYS A 852 -14.22 -63.15 -7.10
N ASP A 853 -14.88 -64.28 -6.90
CA ASP A 853 -14.79 -65.03 -5.66
C ASP A 853 -13.32 -65.35 -5.32
N ALA A 854 -13.03 -65.49 -4.02
CA ALA A 854 -11.67 -65.49 -3.45
C ALA A 854 -10.72 -66.61 -3.95
N GLU A 855 -11.18 -67.49 -4.83
CA GLU A 855 -10.38 -68.51 -5.50
C GLU A 855 -10.24 -68.13 -6.98
N GLY A 856 -9.20 -67.35 -7.28
CA GLY A 856 -9.01 -66.64 -8.56
C GLY A 856 -8.85 -67.52 -9.81
N SER A 857 -9.96 -68.05 -10.35
CA SER A 857 -9.98 -68.73 -11.65
C SER A 857 -11.09 -68.29 -12.61
N GLY A 858 -11.68 -67.10 -12.43
CA GLY A 858 -12.68 -66.55 -13.35
C GLY A 858 -12.16 -65.37 -14.20
N GLU A 859 -12.45 -65.37 -15.51
CA GLU A 859 -12.24 -64.21 -16.38
C GLU A 859 -13.11 -63.02 -15.90
N ALA A 860 -12.49 -61.86 -15.65
CA ALA A 860 -13.21 -60.67 -15.19
C ALA A 860 -14.21 -60.19 -16.26
N THR A 861 -15.50 -60.26 -15.97
CA THR A 861 -16.56 -59.71 -16.82
C THR A 861 -16.82 -58.25 -16.44
N TYR A 862 -16.71 -57.35 -17.42
CA TYR A 862 -17.00 -55.92 -17.25
C TYR A 862 -18.42 -55.63 -17.74
N LYS A 863 -19.27 -55.08 -16.87
CA LYS A 863 -20.60 -54.58 -17.27
C LYS A 863 -20.51 -53.08 -17.56
N ASN A 864 -21.05 -52.68 -18.71
CA ASN A 864 -21.12 -51.28 -19.14
C ASN A 864 -22.54 -50.74 -18.86
N TYR A 865 -22.62 -49.67 -18.08
CA TYR A 865 -23.87 -48.98 -17.79
C TYR A 865 -23.90 -47.63 -18.49
N PHE A 866 -24.93 -47.41 -19.31
CA PHE A 866 -25.17 -46.15 -20.01
C PHE A 866 -26.03 -45.23 -19.15
N ILE A 867 -25.48 -44.10 -18.69
CA ILE A 867 -26.24 -43.11 -17.91
C ILE A 867 -26.56 -41.92 -18.81
N ARG A 868 -27.85 -41.70 -19.07
CA ARG A 868 -28.35 -40.60 -19.91
C ARG A 868 -28.82 -39.46 -19.01
N GLY A 869 -28.00 -38.40 -18.88
CA GLY A 869 -28.39 -37.21 -18.12
C GLY A 869 -29.31 -36.30 -18.92
N HIS A 870 -30.53 -36.05 -18.45
CA HIS A 870 -31.38 -35.00 -19.01
C HIS A 870 -30.81 -33.60 -18.64
N GLY A 871 -30.85 -32.70 -19.60
CA GLY A 871 -30.07 -31.46 -19.62
C GLY A 871 -30.29 -30.47 -18.48
N SER A 872 -29.28 -29.58 -18.40
CA SER A 872 -29.16 -28.35 -17.60
C SER A 872 -28.70 -28.50 -16.14
N LYS A 873 -27.49 -27.95 -15.89
CA LYS A 873 -26.75 -27.74 -14.63
C LYS A 873 -25.66 -28.78 -14.28
N ARG A 874 -24.39 -28.34 -14.34
CA ARG A 874 -23.16 -29.07 -13.95
C ARG A 874 -23.16 -29.71 -12.53
N ARG A 875 -24.10 -29.35 -11.65
CA ARG A 875 -24.19 -29.88 -10.28
C ARG A 875 -25.10 -31.12 -10.13
N SER A 876 -25.92 -31.48 -11.11
CA SER A 876 -26.86 -32.61 -10.98
C SER A 876 -26.24 -33.98 -11.32
N GLY A 877 -25.18 -34.03 -12.14
CA GLY A 877 -24.56 -35.30 -12.56
C GLY A 877 -23.82 -36.04 -11.44
N ILE A 878 -23.20 -35.33 -10.50
CA ILE A 878 -22.49 -35.95 -9.36
C ILE A 878 -23.49 -36.50 -8.33
N LYS A 879 -24.63 -35.83 -8.16
CA LYS A 879 -25.67 -36.28 -7.22
C LYS A 879 -26.36 -37.57 -7.67
N SER A 880 -26.59 -37.75 -8.97
CA SER A 880 -27.25 -38.98 -9.46
C SER A 880 -26.34 -40.22 -9.42
N ILE A 881 -25.02 -40.04 -9.38
CA ILE A 881 -24.06 -41.16 -9.26
C ILE A 881 -24.04 -41.70 -7.82
N ASN A 882 -24.07 -40.83 -6.81
CA ASN A 882 -24.18 -41.24 -5.40
C ASN A 882 -25.51 -41.89 -5.01
N GLU A 883 -26.57 -41.70 -5.81
CA GLU A 883 -27.87 -42.37 -5.61
C GLU A 883 -27.99 -43.67 -6.42
N THR A 884 -27.06 -43.91 -7.38
CA THR A 884 -27.05 -45.11 -8.26
C THR A 884 -26.02 -46.15 -7.81
N LEU A 885 -24.89 -45.72 -7.23
CA LEU A 885 -23.96 -46.56 -6.47
C LEU A 885 -24.53 -46.83 -5.07
#